data_AF-A0A8H5SUE3-F1
#
_entry.id   AF-A0A8H5SUE3-F1
#
_cell.length_a   1.000
_cell.length_b   1.000
_cell.length_c   1.000
_cell.angle_alpha   90.00
_cell.angle_beta   90.00
_cell.angle_gamma   90.00
#
_symmetry.space_group_name_H-M   'P 1'
#
loop_
_entity.id
_entity.type
_entity.pdbx_description
1 polymer ?
#
loop_
_entity_poly.entity_id
_entity_poly.type
_entity_poly.pdbx_seq_one_letter_code
_entity_poly.pdbx_strand_id
1 'polypeptide(L)'
;MRFSFVPAVALAVLNGLAVANPVSILESRQATGLHAAMKAAGKQYFGTAVTVRNDNAETNILNNKNEFGSITPENAMKWEAIQPNRGQFNWGPADQHANAATSRGYELRCHTLVWHSQLPSWVANGNWNNQTLQAVMKDHINAVMGRYRGKCTHWDVVNEALNEDGTYRDSVFLRVIGEAYIPIAFRMALAADPTTKLYYNDYNLEYGGAKTAGAIRIAKLIKSYGLRIDGVGLQAHMTSESTPTQSTPTPSRAQLAAVLKSLTDLNVDVAYTELDIRMKTPATQQKLQANADAYARMVGSCIDVKRCVGITVWGISDKCVETTKDVKRILQESISILTNLTPPLTTLDVGSLLSLGGPSVLKWEALDINRELSSDEVLVRVITAGIAGVDNIQRVGGYPDPRCAEPGFTPGYEFVGEVVRLGPLVKSSSNFSIGDRVASMCIVGAHATHVIISSTELIRIDIGDDPIKICALPLNYMTAWGMLKRSGVNLEPGNSILIGSASGGVGTAVAQLVKAFDMDLKMIGTCSPSKFEYVKSLGITPINRHSSNLVEQVLSLTAGEGVDVAYDAVGSKESLQQSHLATKKHIGQVISIGVMDQIQSNGEGLHYAREEMFGILLSRFPPRTSFFGVPPTSPESRTVFNNDFMAIVDKVRKGKLDPEIVRLHRLDEAAEAHKAIISGKDVRGKMIYVVDGELAAKNNLA
;
A
#
# COMPACT_ATOMS: atom_id res chain seq x y z
N MET A 1 18.15 -36.67 42.51
CA MET A 1 17.52 -37.95 42.09
C MET A 1 16.01 -37.69 41.97
N ARG A 2 15.44 -37.57 40.76
CA ARG A 2 14.56 -38.57 40.08
C ARG A 2 13.58 -39.25 41.07
N PHE A 3 12.25 -39.22 40.90
CA PHE A 3 11.50 -39.66 39.71
C PHE A 3 10.10 -39.03 39.57
N SER A 4 9.65 -39.07 38.33
CA SER A 4 8.37 -38.71 37.69
C SER A 4 7.11 -39.37 38.27
N PHE A 5 5.95 -38.73 38.06
CA PHE A 5 4.69 -39.41 37.74
C PHE A 5 3.83 -38.56 36.79
N VAL A 6 3.44 -39.17 35.67
CA VAL A 6 2.42 -38.73 34.71
C VAL A 6 1.08 -39.32 35.16
N PRO A 7 -0.05 -38.63 34.91
CA PRO A 7 -1.19 -39.37 34.39
C PRO A 7 -1.81 -38.69 33.17
N ALA A 8 -1.95 -39.47 32.10
CA ALA A 8 -2.99 -39.28 31.09
C ALA A 8 -4.29 -39.90 31.63
N VAL A 9 -5.46 -39.35 31.29
CA VAL A 9 -6.69 -40.11 30.99
C VAL A 9 -7.80 -39.17 30.47
N ALA A 10 -8.37 -39.63 29.34
CA ALA A 10 -9.74 -39.49 28.82
C ALA A 10 -10.31 -38.15 28.31
N LEU A 11 -10.40 -38.12 26.98
CA LEU A 11 -11.50 -37.58 26.17
C LEU A 11 -12.89 -37.82 26.78
N ALA A 12 -13.69 -36.77 26.87
CA ALA A 12 -15.15 -36.84 26.88
C ALA A 12 -15.70 -35.83 25.86
N VAL A 13 -16.18 -36.35 24.73
CA VAL A 13 -16.91 -35.62 23.69
C VAL A 13 -18.34 -35.43 24.19
N LEU A 14 -18.78 -34.18 24.35
CA LEU A 14 -20.17 -33.83 24.59
C LEU A 14 -20.69 -33.01 23.42
N ASN A 15 -21.55 -33.67 22.63
CA ASN A 15 -22.35 -33.11 21.55
C ASN A 15 -23.33 -32.08 22.11
N GLY A 16 -23.12 -30.80 21.77
CA GLY A 16 -24.08 -29.72 21.94
C GLY A 16 -24.32 -29.03 20.60
N LEU A 17 -25.26 -29.57 19.82
CA LEU A 17 -25.77 -28.92 18.60
C LEU A 17 -26.59 -27.69 19.00
N ALA A 18 -25.95 -26.53 19.10
CA ALA A 18 -26.63 -25.25 18.99
C ALA A 18 -26.61 -24.84 17.51
N VAL A 19 -27.74 -25.02 16.83
CA VAL A 19 -27.99 -24.45 15.50
C VAL A 19 -28.12 -22.94 15.67
N ALA A 20 -26.99 -22.25 15.73
CA ALA A 20 -26.96 -20.81 15.52
C ALA A 20 -27.19 -20.57 14.03
N ASN A 21 -28.37 -20.04 13.69
CA ASN A 21 -28.64 -19.56 12.35
C ASN A 21 -27.49 -18.63 11.93
N PRO A 22 -26.92 -18.77 10.71
CA PRO A 22 -25.91 -17.85 10.23
C PRO A 22 -26.57 -16.48 10.08
N VAL A 23 -26.37 -15.60 11.06
CA VAL A 23 -26.54 -14.17 10.87
C VAL A 23 -25.48 -13.78 9.85
N SER A 24 -25.94 -13.38 8.67
CA SER A 24 -25.11 -13.02 7.53
C SER A 24 -24.12 -11.93 7.93
N ILE A 25 -22.84 -12.28 8.02
CA ILE A 25 -21.68 -11.38 8.27
C ILE A 25 -21.41 -10.45 7.06
N LEU A 26 -22.43 -10.19 6.23
CA LEU A 26 -22.34 -9.37 5.03
C LEU A 26 -22.63 -7.88 5.29
N GLU A 27 -23.17 -7.52 6.45
CA GLU A 27 -23.72 -6.15 6.65
C GLU A 27 -22.72 -5.10 7.17
N SER A 28 -21.53 -5.46 7.67
CA SER A 28 -20.59 -4.48 8.24
C SER A 28 -19.34 -4.17 7.41
N ARG A 29 -19.20 -4.73 6.19
CA ARG A 29 -18.06 -4.48 5.26
C ARG A 29 -18.35 -3.49 4.12
N GLN A 30 -19.52 -2.85 4.10
CA GLN A 30 -19.94 -1.94 3.03
C GLN A 30 -19.71 -0.48 3.40
N ALA A 31 -18.69 0.20 2.86
CA ALA A 31 -18.70 1.67 2.86
C ALA A 31 -17.84 2.40 1.80
N THR A 32 -17.21 1.75 0.83
CA THR A 32 -16.85 2.43 -0.43
C THR A 32 -17.25 1.53 -1.60
N GLY A 33 -18.24 1.94 -2.40
CA GLY A 33 -18.64 1.19 -3.59
C GLY A 33 -17.56 1.25 -4.68
N LEU A 34 -17.73 0.48 -5.76
CA LEU A 34 -16.73 0.33 -6.83
C LEU A 34 -16.24 1.67 -7.41
N HIS A 35 -17.16 2.59 -7.71
CA HIS A 35 -16.84 3.92 -8.18
C HIS A 35 -16.01 4.71 -7.16
N ALA A 36 -16.42 4.71 -5.89
CA ALA A 36 -15.67 5.37 -4.83
C ALA A 36 -14.24 4.81 -4.68
N ALA A 37 -14.07 3.49 -4.77
CA ALA A 37 -12.76 2.85 -4.72
C ALA A 37 -11.87 3.26 -5.91
N MET A 38 -12.42 3.30 -7.14
CA MET A 38 -11.68 3.78 -8.31
C MET A 38 -11.31 5.27 -8.21
N LYS A 39 -12.21 6.11 -7.67
CA LYS A 39 -11.90 7.52 -7.40
C LYS A 39 -10.75 7.66 -6.41
N ALA A 40 -10.77 6.88 -5.33
CA ALA A 40 -9.70 6.85 -4.33
C ALA A 40 -8.36 6.39 -4.94
N ALA A 41 -8.39 5.45 -5.88
CA ALA A 41 -7.22 5.02 -6.66
C ALA A 41 -6.78 6.02 -7.77
N GLY A 42 -7.30 7.26 -7.74
CA GLY A 42 -6.93 8.32 -8.67
C GLY A 42 -7.56 8.22 -10.07
N LYS A 43 -8.60 7.38 -10.25
CA LYS A 43 -9.29 7.20 -11.54
C LYS A 43 -10.50 8.12 -11.68
N GLN A 44 -11.00 8.28 -12.91
CA GLN A 44 -12.14 9.13 -13.21
C GLN A 44 -13.44 8.45 -12.83
N TYR A 45 -13.60 7.16 -13.16
CA TYR A 45 -14.83 6.42 -12.89
C TYR A 45 -14.64 4.90 -12.78
N PHE A 46 -15.53 4.25 -12.02
CA PHE A 46 -16.08 2.93 -12.35
C PHE A 46 -17.50 3.10 -12.89
N GLY A 47 -17.86 2.36 -13.93
CA GLY A 47 -19.10 2.51 -14.67
C GLY A 47 -19.69 1.18 -15.13
N THR A 48 -20.84 1.25 -15.79
CA THR A 48 -21.55 0.07 -16.30
C THR A 48 -22.18 0.32 -17.67
N ALA A 49 -22.12 -0.67 -18.54
CA ALA A 49 -22.91 -0.75 -19.76
C ALA A 49 -24.22 -1.48 -19.45
N VAL A 50 -25.35 -0.83 -19.69
CA VAL A 50 -26.64 -1.32 -19.20
C VAL A 50 -27.78 -0.97 -20.13
N THR A 51 -28.72 -1.88 -20.32
CA THR A 51 -30.08 -1.55 -20.76
C THR A 51 -30.87 -1.04 -19.55
N VAL A 52 -31.29 0.23 -19.54
CA VAL A 52 -32.13 0.77 -18.47
C VAL A 52 -33.51 0.12 -18.53
N ARG A 53 -33.81 -0.77 -17.57
CA ARG A 53 -35.07 -1.50 -17.44
C ARG A 53 -35.85 -1.02 -16.22
N ASN A 54 -37.15 -1.32 -16.19
CA ASN A 54 -37.98 -1.10 -15.00
C ASN A 54 -37.83 -2.27 -14.00
N ASP A 55 -36.60 -2.52 -13.53
CA ASP A 55 -36.30 -3.50 -12.46
C ASP A 55 -35.81 -2.74 -11.23
N ASN A 56 -36.48 -2.95 -10.09
CA ASN A 56 -36.20 -2.23 -8.86
C ASN A 56 -34.80 -2.53 -8.30
N ALA A 57 -34.28 -3.75 -8.47
CA ALA A 57 -32.96 -4.12 -7.95
C ALA A 57 -31.84 -3.48 -8.78
N GLU A 58 -31.96 -3.53 -10.11
CA GLU A 58 -31.05 -2.85 -11.04
C GLU A 58 -31.07 -1.33 -10.85
N THR A 59 -32.27 -0.76 -10.69
CA THR A 59 -32.44 0.67 -10.43
C THR A 59 -31.79 1.09 -9.10
N ASN A 60 -31.92 0.28 -8.05
CA ASN A 60 -31.29 0.55 -6.76
C ASN A 60 -29.76 0.51 -6.83
N ILE A 61 -29.19 -0.44 -7.59
CA ILE A 61 -27.74 -0.50 -7.83
C ILE A 61 -27.29 0.74 -8.61
N LEU A 62 -27.98 1.09 -9.70
CA LEU A 62 -27.66 2.28 -10.49
C LEU A 62 -27.83 3.59 -9.71
N ASN A 63 -28.73 3.65 -8.72
CA ASN A 63 -28.90 4.82 -7.87
C ASN A 63 -27.81 4.98 -6.81
N ASN A 64 -27.01 3.94 -6.55
CA ASN A 64 -25.90 4.02 -5.63
C ASN A 64 -24.68 4.67 -6.31
N LYS A 65 -24.49 5.97 -6.06
CA LYS A 65 -23.37 6.77 -6.62
C LYS A 65 -21.98 6.29 -6.19
N ASN A 66 -21.92 5.48 -5.13
CA ASN A 66 -20.67 4.87 -4.72
C ASN A 66 -20.31 3.67 -5.61
N GLU A 67 -21.28 3.02 -6.26
CA GLU A 67 -21.03 1.84 -7.12
C GLU A 67 -20.69 2.24 -8.55
N PHE A 68 -21.47 3.14 -9.13
CA PHE A 68 -21.25 3.59 -10.51
C PHE A 68 -21.27 5.11 -10.58
N GLY A 69 -20.39 5.65 -11.42
CA GLY A 69 -20.39 7.07 -11.79
C GLY A 69 -20.30 7.29 -13.29
N SER A 70 -20.48 6.24 -14.09
CA SER A 70 -20.55 6.32 -15.55
C SER A 70 -21.53 5.28 -16.10
N ILE A 71 -22.28 5.64 -17.14
CA ILE A 71 -23.21 4.77 -17.87
C ILE A 71 -22.78 4.69 -19.33
N THR A 72 -22.84 3.48 -19.90
CA THR A 72 -22.70 3.23 -21.33
C THR A 72 -24.01 2.64 -21.88
N PRO A 73 -24.63 3.21 -22.94
CA PRO A 73 -25.97 2.81 -23.40
C PRO A 73 -26.16 1.43 -24.05
N GLU A 74 -25.26 0.48 -23.83
CA GLU A 74 -25.30 -0.90 -24.35
C GLU A 74 -25.71 -0.97 -25.84
N ASN A 75 -26.97 -1.32 -26.14
CA ASN A 75 -27.45 -1.41 -27.52
C ASN A 75 -28.17 -0.14 -28.01
N ALA A 76 -28.58 0.75 -27.11
CA ALA A 76 -29.53 1.83 -27.41
C ALA A 76 -28.99 2.91 -28.36
N MET A 77 -27.67 3.05 -28.45
CA MET A 77 -27.01 4.05 -29.31
C MET A 77 -26.29 3.42 -30.52
N LYS A 78 -26.42 2.11 -30.73
CA LYS A 78 -25.94 1.46 -31.97
C LYS A 78 -26.73 2.01 -33.16
N TRP A 79 -26.08 2.09 -34.32
CA TRP A 79 -26.68 2.74 -35.51
C TRP A 79 -28.01 2.09 -35.88
N GLU A 80 -28.12 0.75 -35.89
CA GLU A 80 -29.39 0.06 -36.18
C GLU A 80 -30.52 0.43 -35.20
N ALA A 81 -30.18 0.64 -33.93
CA ALA A 81 -31.15 0.91 -32.88
C ALA A 81 -31.64 2.36 -32.94
N ILE A 82 -30.71 3.31 -33.13
CA ILE A 82 -31.01 4.74 -33.10
C ILE A 82 -31.52 5.27 -34.45
N GLN A 83 -31.11 4.68 -35.57
CA GLN A 83 -31.52 5.08 -36.91
C GLN A 83 -31.80 3.87 -37.82
N PRO A 84 -32.84 3.07 -37.51
CA PRO A 84 -33.16 1.86 -38.26
C PRO A 84 -33.48 2.12 -39.73
N ASN A 85 -34.05 3.30 -40.05
CA ASN A 85 -34.32 3.76 -41.42
C ASN A 85 -33.70 5.14 -41.65
N ARG A 86 -33.30 5.43 -42.90
CA ARG A 86 -32.66 6.70 -43.24
C ARG A 86 -33.53 7.90 -42.83
N GLY A 87 -32.97 8.80 -42.03
CA GLY A 87 -33.65 10.00 -41.54
C GLY A 87 -34.68 9.78 -40.44
N GLN A 88 -34.99 8.53 -40.08
CA GLN A 88 -35.95 8.20 -39.03
C GLN A 88 -35.20 7.68 -37.80
N PHE A 89 -35.27 8.44 -36.71
CA PHE A 89 -34.53 8.14 -35.49
C PHE A 89 -35.44 7.65 -34.37
N ASN A 90 -35.01 6.60 -33.68
CA ASN A 90 -35.63 6.09 -32.48
C ASN A 90 -34.84 6.59 -31.24
N TRP A 91 -35.18 7.79 -30.79
CA TRP A 91 -34.46 8.45 -29.68
C TRP A 91 -34.81 7.90 -28.30
N GLY A 92 -35.97 7.26 -28.15
CA GLY A 92 -36.53 6.89 -26.84
C GLY A 92 -35.55 6.14 -25.95
N PRO A 93 -34.97 5.01 -26.40
CA PRO A 93 -34.00 4.26 -25.62
C PRO A 93 -32.74 5.08 -25.27
N ALA A 94 -32.12 5.75 -26.23
CA ALA A 94 -30.90 6.53 -25.98
C ALA A 94 -31.15 7.74 -25.05
N ASP A 95 -32.33 8.37 -25.14
CA ASP A 95 -32.74 9.44 -24.23
C ASP A 95 -32.94 8.94 -22.80
N GLN A 96 -33.46 7.73 -22.60
CA GLN A 96 -33.61 7.14 -21.27
C GLN A 96 -32.26 7.06 -20.56
N HIS A 97 -31.21 6.61 -21.24
CA HIS A 97 -29.87 6.55 -20.68
C HIS A 97 -29.26 7.92 -20.44
N ALA A 98 -29.40 8.84 -21.41
CA ALA A 98 -28.88 10.19 -21.26
C ALA A 98 -29.53 10.93 -20.08
N ASN A 99 -30.85 10.77 -19.91
CA ASN A 99 -31.58 11.32 -18.78
C ASN A 99 -31.18 10.62 -17.48
N ALA A 100 -30.99 9.30 -17.49
CA ALA A 100 -30.56 8.54 -16.32
C ALA A 100 -29.17 8.94 -15.82
N ALA A 101 -28.22 9.18 -16.73
CA ALA A 101 -26.89 9.67 -16.38
C ALA A 101 -26.96 11.11 -15.85
N THR A 102 -27.67 11.99 -16.55
CA THR A 102 -27.83 13.41 -16.17
C THR A 102 -28.46 13.56 -14.80
N SER A 103 -29.56 12.84 -14.52
CA SER A 103 -30.28 12.94 -13.24
C SER A 103 -29.44 12.47 -12.05
N ARG A 104 -28.42 11.65 -12.27
CA ARG A 104 -27.53 11.11 -11.24
C ARG A 104 -26.22 11.88 -11.13
N GLY A 105 -25.89 12.71 -12.12
CA GLY A 105 -24.58 13.35 -12.24
C GLY A 105 -23.50 12.37 -12.65
N TYR A 106 -23.85 11.33 -13.41
CA TYR A 106 -22.90 10.35 -13.93
C TYR A 106 -22.33 10.81 -15.26
N GLU A 107 -21.12 10.35 -15.55
CA GLU A 107 -20.58 10.39 -16.89
C GLU A 107 -21.45 9.53 -17.83
N LEU A 108 -21.48 9.91 -19.10
CA LEU A 108 -22.16 9.16 -20.15
C LEU A 108 -21.16 8.89 -21.27
N ARG A 109 -20.73 7.63 -21.38
CA ARG A 109 -19.93 7.17 -22.52
C ARG A 109 -20.91 6.76 -23.62
N CYS A 110 -21.01 7.58 -24.65
CA CYS A 110 -21.88 7.30 -25.78
C CYS A 110 -21.12 6.42 -26.78
N HIS A 111 -21.78 5.37 -27.26
CA HIS A 111 -21.19 4.43 -28.20
C HIS A 111 -22.27 3.83 -29.11
N THR A 112 -22.05 3.61 -30.39
CA THR A 112 -20.91 4.01 -31.22
C THR A 112 -21.44 4.64 -32.50
N LEU A 113 -20.70 5.59 -33.07
CA LEU A 113 -21.12 6.33 -34.24
C LEU A 113 -20.92 5.57 -35.55
N VAL A 114 -19.83 4.80 -35.66
CA VAL A 114 -19.47 4.05 -36.86
C VAL A 114 -19.02 2.64 -36.46
N TRP A 115 -19.80 1.64 -36.83
CA TRP A 115 -19.51 0.24 -36.55
C TRP A 115 -20.01 -0.65 -37.69
N HIS A 116 -19.27 -1.72 -37.96
CA HIS A 116 -19.59 -2.66 -39.03
C HIS A 116 -20.73 -3.63 -38.64
N SER A 117 -20.84 -3.94 -37.35
CA SER A 117 -21.90 -4.80 -36.80
C SER A 117 -23.05 -3.93 -36.30
N GLN A 118 -24.24 -4.53 -36.22
CA GLN A 118 -25.49 -3.85 -35.82
C GLN A 118 -25.69 -2.52 -36.57
N LEU A 119 -25.38 -2.57 -37.87
CA LEU A 119 -25.49 -1.49 -38.82
C LEU A 119 -26.81 -1.67 -39.61
N PRO A 120 -27.63 -0.63 -39.79
CA PRO A 120 -28.87 -0.77 -40.54
C PRO A 120 -28.62 -1.31 -41.95
N SER A 121 -29.49 -2.21 -42.40
CA SER A 121 -29.36 -2.85 -43.72
C SER A 121 -29.28 -1.83 -44.87
N TRP A 122 -29.97 -0.69 -44.76
CA TRP A 122 -29.93 0.39 -45.76
C TRP A 122 -28.56 1.06 -45.87
N VAL A 123 -27.74 1.05 -44.80
CA VAL A 123 -26.35 1.53 -44.85
C VAL A 123 -25.46 0.40 -45.35
N ALA A 124 -25.56 -0.79 -44.77
CA ALA A 124 -24.68 -1.93 -45.07
C ALA A 124 -24.76 -2.38 -46.54
N ASN A 125 -25.96 -2.35 -47.13
CA ASN A 125 -26.25 -2.81 -48.49
C ASN A 125 -26.59 -1.67 -49.46
N GLY A 126 -26.46 -0.41 -49.02
CA GLY A 126 -26.74 0.74 -49.88
C GLY A 126 -25.72 0.85 -51.02
N ASN A 127 -26.17 1.31 -52.18
CA ASN A 127 -25.30 1.57 -53.31
C ASN A 127 -24.61 2.93 -53.13
N TRP A 128 -23.44 2.91 -52.51
CA TRP A 128 -22.71 4.13 -52.16
C TRP A 128 -21.44 4.32 -52.97
N ASN A 129 -21.17 5.56 -53.32
CA ASN A 129 -19.82 6.04 -53.62
C ASN A 129 -19.23 6.80 -52.42
N ASN A 130 -17.95 7.14 -52.50
CA ASN A 130 -17.21 7.81 -51.43
C ASN A 130 -17.93 9.08 -50.90
N GLN A 131 -18.39 9.97 -51.78
CA GLN A 131 -19.09 11.20 -51.39
C GLN A 131 -20.44 10.91 -50.70
N THR A 132 -21.24 9.99 -51.26
CA THR A 132 -22.57 9.68 -50.72
C THR A 132 -22.51 8.96 -49.39
N LEU A 133 -21.55 8.05 -49.17
CA LEU A 133 -21.39 7.38 -47.87
C LEU A 133 -20.89 8.35 -46.80
N GLN A 134 -19.93 9.24 -47.15
CA GLN A 134 -19.52 10.31 -46.25
C GLN A 134 -20.69 11.23 -45.87
N ALA A 135 -21.60 11.54 -46.79
CA ALA A 135 -22.80 12.31 -46.47
C ALA A 135 -23.72 11.56 -45.49
N VAL A 136 -23.93 10.26 -45.69
CA VAL A 136 -24.69 9.41 -44.76
C VAL A 136 -24.06 9.39 -43.36
N MET A 137 -22.74 9.21 -43.27
CA MET A 137 -22.00 9.28 -42.01
C MET A 137 -22.14 10.65 -41.35
N LYS A 138 -21.99 11.72 -42.11
CA LYS A 138 -22.10 13.09 -41.61
C LYS A 138 -23.50 13.39 -41.05
N ASP A 139 -24.55 13.01 -41.78
CA ASP A 139 -25.93 13.23 -41.37
C ASP A 139 -26.23 12.48 -40.06
N HIS A 140 -25.79 11.23 -39.96
CA HIS A 140 -25.95 10.43 -38.74
C HIS A 140 -25.18 11.04 -37.55
N ILE A 141 -23.88 11.29 -37.71
CA ILE A 141 -23.01 11.83 -36.67
C ILE A 141 -23.54 13.18 -36.18
N ASN A 142 -23.93 14.08 -37.09
CA ASN A 142 -24.48 15.38 -36.72
C ASN A 142 -25.80 15.27 -35.96
N ALA A 143 -26.71 14.39 -36.40
CA ALA A 143 -27.99 14.21 -35.72
C ALA A 143 -27.80 13.64 -34.30
N VAL A 144 -26.99 12.59 -34.17
CA VAL A 144 -26.79 11.87 -32.91
C VAL A 144 -25.95 12.70 -31.93
N MET A 145 -24.76 13.15 -32.33
CA MET A 145 -23.92 13.98 -31.45
C MET A 145 -24.56 15.36 -31.19
N GLY A 146 -25.27 15.93 -32.17
CA GLY A 146 -25.99 17.19 -31.99
C GLY A 146 -27.06 17.09 -30.90
N ARG A 147 -27.82 15.98 -30.86
CA ARG A 147 -28.84 15.74 -29.83
C ARG A 147 -28.25 15.57 -28.43
N TYR A 148 -27.13 14.88 -28.30
CA TYR A 148 -26.51 14.56 -27.00
C TYR A 148 -25.32 15.46 -26.66
N ARG A 149 -25.15 16.57 -27.38
CA ARG A 149 -24.10 17.57 -27.12
C ARG A 149 -24.18 18.04 -25.66
N GLY A 150 -23.04 18.04 -24.98
CA GLY A 150 -22.94 18.40 -23.56
C GLY A 150 -23.50 17.37 -22.57
N LYS A 151 -24.07 16.25 -23.05
CA LYS A 151 -24.50 15.12 -22.20
C LYS A 151 -23.48 13.98 -22.22
N CYS A 152 -22.99 13.62 -23.41
CA CYS A 152 -21.94 12.61 -23.55
C CYS A 152 -20.59 13.19 -23.10
N THR A 153 -19.90 12.50 -22.19
CA THR A 153 -18.54 12.86 -21.77
C THR A 153 -17.48 12.26 -22.70
N HIS A 154 -17.82 11.14 -23.34
CA HIS A 154 -16.98 10.40 -24.26
C HIS A 154 -17.81 9.88 -25.43
N TRP A 155 -17.19 9.77 -26.61
CA TRP A 155 -17.74 9.08 -27.77
C TRP A 155 -16.80 8.03 -28.29
N ASP A 156 -17.31 6.80 -28.44
CA ASP A 156 -16.70 5.80 -29.31
C ASP A 156 -17.08 6.16 -30.76
N VAL A 157 -16.11 6.72 -31.49
CA VAL A 157 -16.36 7.25 -32.84
C VAL A 157 -16.34 6.12 -33.87
N VAL A 158 -15.35 5.24 -33.77
CA VAL A 158 -15.24 4.04 -34.59
C VAL A 158 -15.03 2.85 -33.68
N ASN A 159 -15.84 1.81 -33.88
CA ASN A 159 -15.78 0.57 -33.12
C ASN A 159 -15.28 -0.57 -34.02
N GLU A 160 -14.35 -1.39 -33.50
CA GLU A 160 -13.94 -2.70 -34.05
C GLU A 160 -13.53 -2.68 -35.53
N ALA A 161 -12.63 -1.76 -35.88
CA ALA A 161 -12.13 -1.64 -37.24
C ALA A 161 -11.07 -2.68 -37.60
N LEU A 162 -10.68 -3.56 -36.67
CA LEU A 162 -9.56 -4.50 -36.83
C LEU A 162 -9.99 -5.97 -36.74
N ASN A 163 -9.34 -6.81 -37.54
CA ASN A 163 -9.30 -8.26 -37.38
C ASN A 163 -8.27 -8.68 -36.31
N GLU A 164 -8.26 -9.95 -35.90
CA GLU A 164 -7.31 -10.47 -34.89
C GLU A 164 -5.83 -10.36 -35.33
N ASP A 165 -5.56 -10.42 -36.64
CA ASP A 165 -4.22 -10.22 -37.22
C ASP A 165 -3.83 -8.72 -37.33
N GLY A 166 -4.68 -7.81 -36.86
CA GLY A 166 -4.49 -6.37 -36.91
C GLY A 166 -4.73 -5.75 -38.28
N THR A 167 -5.14 -6.50 -39.30
CA THR A 167 -5.59 -5.90 -40.57
C THR A 167 -6.92 -5.19 -40.39
N TYR A 168 -7.25 -4.26 -41.29
CA TYR A 168 -8.55 -3.61 -41.26
C TYR A 168 -9.66 -4.60 -41.60
N ARG A 169 -10.73 -4.54 -40.82
CA ARG A 169 -11.91 -5.36 -41.00
C ARG A 169 -12.71 -4.92 -42.22
N ASP A 170 -13.12 -5.90 -43.03
CA ASP A 170 -14.00 -5.64 -44.17
C ASP A 170 -15.33 -5.04 -43.71
N SER A 171 -15.69 -3.90 -44.28
CA SER A 171 -16.91 -3.17 -43.98
C SER A 171 -17.28 -2.29 -45.17
N VAL A 172 -18.55 -1.88 -45.27
CA VAL A 172 -18.98 -0.94 -46.32
C VAL A 172 -18.17 0.36 -46.29
N PHE A 173 -17.78 0.83 -45.09
CA PHE A 173 -16.94 2.00 -44.91
C PHE A 173 -15.54 1.81 -45.51
N LEU A 174 -14.88 0.69 -45.19
CA LEU A 174 -13.56 0.37 -45.74
C LEU A 174 -13.62 0.18 -47.26
N ARG A 175 -14.60 -0.57 -47.78
CA ARG A 175 -14.71 -0.86 -49.22
C ARG A 175 -14.96 0.39 -50.07
N VAL A 176 -15.78 1.33 -49.57
CA VAL A 176 -16.21 2.50 -50.35
C VAL A 176 -15.29 3.71 -50.16
N ILE A 177 -14.76 3.93 -48.95
CA ILE A 177 -13.96 5.12 -48.62
C ILE A 177 -12.47 4.78 -48.47
N GLY A 178 -12.11 3.53 -48.15
CA GLY A 178 -10.77 3.16 -47.72
C GLY A 178 -10.49 3.55 -46.27
N GLU A 179 -9.27 3.31 -45.77
CA GLU A 179 -8.87 3.54 -44.36
C GLU A 179 -9.19 4.96 -43.85
N ALA A 180 -9.25 5.94 -44.76
CA ALA A 180 -9.60 7.32 -44.46
C ALA A 180 -10.99 7.49 -43.83
N TYR A 181 -11.89 6.50 -43.89
CA TYR A 181 -13.19 6.57 -43.21
C TYR A 181 -13.05 6.83 -41.70
N ILE A 182 -11.97 6.35 -41.08
CA ILE A 182 -11.70 6.53 -39.65
C ILE A 182 -11.38 7.99 -39.33
N PRO A 183 -10.32 8.62 -39.88
CA PRO A 183 -10.08 10.05 -39.64
C PRO A 183 -11.23 10.95 -40.12
N ILE A 184 -11.96 10.55 -41.19
CA ILE A 184 -13.15 11.29 -41.62
C ILE A 184 -14.24 11.28 -40.54
N ALA A 185 -14.53 10.14 -39.93
CA ALA A 185 -15.48 10.02 -38.83
C ALA A 185 -15.06 10.89 -37.62
N PHE A 186 -13.77 10.87 -37.24
CA PHE A 186 -13.23 11.73 -36.18
C PHE A 186 -13.36 13.22 -36.52
N ARG A 187 -13.09 13.63 -37.76
CA ARG A 187 -13.27 15.01 -38.21
C ARG A 187 -14.74 15.43 -38.11
N MET A 188 -15.67 14.58 -38.52
CA MET A 188 -17.11 14.83 -38.40
C MET A 188 -17.54 14.94 -36.93
N ALA A 189 -17.03 14.05 -36.07
CA ALA A 189 -17.31 14.08 -34.64
C ALA A 189 -16.78 15.36 -33.97
N LEU A 190 -15.55 15.77 -34.27
CA LEU A 190 -14.97 17.03 -33.76
C LEU A 190 -15.74 18.27 -34.24
N ALA A 191 -16.25 18.25 -35.48
CA ALA A 191 -17.10 19.33 -35.97
C ALA A 191 -18.47 19.35 -35.27
N ALA A 192 -19.00 18.17 -34.95
CA ALA A 192 -20.30 18.01 -34.30
C ALA A 192 -20.25 18.31 -32.78
N ASP A 193 -19.13 18.07 -32.10
CA ASP A 193 -18.85 18.54 -30.75
C ASP A 193 -17.33 18.57 -30.49
N PRO A 194 -16.69 19.76 -30.48
CA PRO A 194 -15.25 19.86 -30.26
C PRO A 194 -14.85 19.65 -28.79
N THR A 195 -15.81 19.61 -27.85
CA THR A 195 -15.54 19.61 -26.40
C THR A 195 -15.53 18.21 -25.79
N THR A 196 -16.27 17.27 -26.38
CA THR A 196 -16.32 15.88 -25.91
C THR A 196 -15.04 15.12 -26.25
N LYS A 197 -14.67 14.16 -25.41
CA LYS A 197 -13.53 13.27 -25.70
C LYS A 197 -13.90 12.22 -26.74
N LEU A 198 -13.00 11.94 -27.68
CA LEU A 198 -13.21 11.01 -28.80
C LEU A 198 -12.28 9.81 -28.73
N TYR A 199 -12.87 8.62 -28.86
CA TYR A 199 -12.20 7.33 -28.68
C TYR A 199 -12.31 6.46 -29.91
N TYR A 200 -11.25 5.68 -30.16
CA TYR A 200 -11.29 4.47 -30.96
C TYR A 200 -11.52 3.28 -30.02
N ASN A 201 -12.48 2.40 -30.28
CA ASN A 201 -12.83 1.29 -29.38
C ASN A 201 -12.69 -0.06 -30.11
N ASP A 202 -12.09 -1.06 -29.48
CA ASP A 202 -11.94 -2.40 -30.06
C ASP A 202 -11.80 -3.47 -28.96
N TYR A 203 -12.08 -4.72 -29.32
CA TYR A 203 -11.96 -5.88 -28.43
C TYR A 203 -10.65 -6.62 -28.64
N ASN A 204 -10.25 -7.43 -27.65
CA ASN A 204 -9.04 -8.25 -27.64
C ASN A 204 -7.70 -7.48 -27.71
N LEU A 205 -7.71 -6.15 -27.59
CA LEU A 205 -6.47 -5.37 -27.55
C LEU A 205 -5.62 -5.71 -26.32
N GLU A 206 -6.24 -6.22 -25.26
CA GLU A 206 -5.67 -6.59 -23.96
C GLU A 206 -4.61 -7.69 -24.06
N TYR A 207 -4.69 -8.52 -25.10
CA TYR A 207 -3.76 -9.61 -25.34
C TYR A 207 -2.41 -9.16 -25.93
N GLY A 208 -2.34 -7.94 -26.45
CA GLY A 208 -1.17 -7.45 -27.17
C GLY A 208 -1.09 -7.96 -28.61
N GLY A 209 0.10 -7.89 -29.19
CA GLY A 209 0.37 -8.45 -30.52
C GLY A 209 -0.20 -7.63 -31.68
N ALA A 210 -0.62 -8.33 -32.74
CA ALA A 210 -0.89 -7.72 -34.04
C ALA A 210 -2.11 -6.77 -34.02
N LYS A 211 -3.17 -7.14 -33.31
CA LYS A 211 -4.37 -6.30 -33.16
C LYS A 211 -4.09 -5.01 -32.38
N THR A 212 -3.36 -5.09 -31.27
CA THR A 212 -2.89 -3.91 -30.52
C THR A 212 -2.00 -3.01 -31.38
N ALA A 213 -1.10 -3.60 -32.18
CA ALA A 213 -0.31 -2.84 -33.14
C ALA A 213 -1.19 -2.16 -34.21
N GLY A 214 -2.30 -2.78 -34.62
CA GLY A 214 -3.35 -2.18 -35.45
C GLY A 214 -4.01 -0.96 -34.80
N ALA A 215 -4.38 -1.06 -33.53
CA ALA A 215 -4.97 0.07 -32.80
C ALA A 215 -3.98 1.25 -32.67
N ILE A 216 -2.71 0.95 -32.42
CA ILE A 216 -1.63 1.95 -32.45
C ILE A 216 -1.52 2.61 -33.82
N ARG A 217 -1.62 1.84 -34.92
CA ARG A 217 -1.62 2.40 -36.29
C ARG A 217 -2.82 3.32 -36.53
N ILE A 218 -4.02 2.93 -36.08
CA ILE A 218 -5.22 3.76 -36.21
C ILE A 218 -5.07 5.08 -35.43
N ALA A 219 -4.61 5.03 -34.18
CA ALA A 219 -4.39 6.25 -33.40
C ALA A 219 -3.37 7.18 -34.07
N LYS A 220 -2.29 6.63 -34.65
CA LYS A 220 -1.30 7.40 -35.44
C LYS A 220 -1.90 7.95 -36.73
N LEU A 221 -2.75 7.18 -37.42
CA LEU A 221 -3.45 7.61 -38.64
C LEU A 221 -4.36 8.81 -38.36
N ILE A 222 -5.13 8.79 -37.27
CA ILE A 222 -5.98 9.93 -36.91
C ILE A 222 -5.13 11.18 -36.66
N LYS A 223 -4.03 11.03 -35.91
CA LYS A 223 -3.10 12.13 -35.62
C LYS A 223 -2.40 12.66 -36.88
N SER A 224 -2.05 11.80 -37.84
CA SER A 224 -1.38 12.24 -39.09
C SER A 224 -2.28 13.11 -39.97
N TYR A 225 -3.61 13.02 -39.80
CA TYR A 225 -4.58 13.91 -40.43
C TYR A 225 -4.79 15.24 -39.67
N GLY A 226 -3.98 15.50 -38.63
CA GLY A 226 -4.07 16.69 -37.79
C GLY A 226 -5.26 16.69 -36.84
N LEU A 227 -5.85 15.52 -36.57
CA LEU A 227 -7.06 15.40 -35.75
C LEU A 227 -6.73 14.98 -34.32
N ARG A 228 -7.57 15.44 -33.39
CA ARG A 228 -7.53 14.99 -31.99
C ARG A 228 -8.13 13.59 -31.87
N ILE A 229 -7.40 12.72 -31.18
CA ILE A 229 -7.91 11.50 -30.56
C ILE A 229 -7.56 11.59 -29.08
N ASP A 230 -8.56 11.42 -28.23
CA ASP A 230 -8.42 11.59 -26.78
C ASP A 230 -8.09 10.26 -26.10
N GLY A 231 -8.59 9.14 -26.62
CA GLY A 231 -8.28 7.83 -26.06
C GLY A 231 -8.52 6.62 -26.93
N VAL A 232 -8.13 5.47 -26.42
CA VAL A 232 -8.40 4.14 -26.97
C VAL A 232 -9.17 3.32 -25.94
N GLY A 233 -10.33 2.82 -26.32
CA GLY A 233 -11.16 1.91 -25.53
C GLY A 233 -10.80 0.47 -25.81
N LEU A 234 -10.69 -0.30 -24.74
CA LEU A 234 -10.41 -1.73 -24.72
C LEU A 234 -11.66 -2.42 -24.17
N GLN A 235 -12.43 -3.10 -25.01
CA GLN A 235 -13.73 -3.66 -24.59
C GLN A 235 -13.59 -4.68 -23.46
N ALA A 236 -12.52 -5.46 -23.46
CA ALA A 236 -12.20 -6.40 -22.39
C ALA A 236 -13.26 -7.49 -22.13
N HIS A 237 -13.74 -8.12 -23.21
CA HIS A 237 -14.45 -9.39 -23.17
C HIS A 237 -13.45 -10.53 -22.89
N MET A 238 -13.24 -10.85 -21.62
CA MET A 238 -12.20 -11.77 -21.19
C MET A 238 -12.76 -13.13 -20.76
N THR A 239 -11.86 -14.06 -20.47
CA THR A 239 -12.20 -15.32 -19.82
C THR A 239 -11.25 -15.61 -18.67
N SER A 240 -11.73 -16.28 -17.62
CA SER A 240 -10.86 -16.72 -16.50
C SER A 240 -10.16 -18.04 -16.79
N GLU A 241 -10.66 -18.78 -17.77
CA GLU A 241 -10.12 -20.05 -18.25
C GLU A 241 -10.29 -20.16 -19.77
N SER A 242 -9.68 -21.17 -20.38
CA SER A 242 -9.86 -21.44 -21.81
C SER A 242 -11.31 -21.84 -22.10
N THR A 243 -11.95 -21.19 -23.07
CA THR A 243 -13.34 -21.43 -23.51
C THR A 243 -13.38 -21.79 -25.00
N PRO A 244 -14.51 -22.33 -25.51
CA PRO A 244 -14.62 -22.63 -26.95
C PRO A 244 -14.43 -21.42 -27.87
N THR A 245 -14.74 -20.21 -27.39
CA THR A 245 -14.67 -18.98 -28.17
C THR A 245 -13.38 -18.18 -27.92
N GLN A 246 -12.61 -18.53 -26.89
CA GLN A 246 -11.42 -17.81 -26.48
C GLN A 246 -10.48 -18.75 -25.72
N SER A 247 -9.42 -19.18 -26.41
CA SER A 247 -8.49 -20.19 -25.92
C SER A 247 -7.53 -19.65 -24.86
N THR A 248 -7.16 -18.37 -24.95
CA THR A 248 -6.23 -17.68 -24.06
C THR A 248 -7.00 -16.97 -22.92
N PRO A 249 -6.84 -17.40 -21.65
CA PRO A 249 -7.41 -16.70 -20.52
C PRO A 249 -6.89 -15.28 -20.35
N THR A 250 -7.52 -14.50 -19.48
CA THR A 250 -7.09 -13.16 -19.09
C THR A 250 -5.58 -13.13 -18.81
N PRO A 251 -4.80 -12.22 -19.43
CA PRO A 251 -3.37 -12.12 -19.21
C PRO A 251 -2.96 -11.73 -17.78
N SER A 252 -1.66 -11.73 -17.49
CA SER A 252 -1.14 -11.22 -16.22
C SER A 252 -1.36 -9.71 -16.10
N ARG A 253 -1.45 -9.19 -14.86
CA ARG A 253 -1.56 -7.73 -14.60
C ARG A 253 -0.43 -6.94 -15.27
N ALA A 254 0.79 -7.46 -15.24
CA ALA A 254 1.96 -6.84 -15.88
C ALA A 254 1.82 -6.75 -17.40
N GLN A 255 1.33 -7.82 -18.06
CA GLN A 255 1.09 -7.80 -19.50
C GLN A 255 -0.01 -6.82 -19.87
N LEU A 256 -1.13 -6.82 -19.13
CA LEU A 256 -2.22 -5.87 -19.30
C LEU A 256 -1.74 -4.43 -19.17
N ALA A 257 -0.96 -4.14 -18.11
CA ALA A 257 -0.39 -2.82 -17.89
C ALA A 257 0.59 -2.41 -19.00
N ALA A 258 1.39 -3.34 -19.54
CA ALA A 258 2.29 -3.08 -20.65
C ALA A 258 1.52 -2.73 -21.94
N VAL A 259 0.43 -3.43 -22.23
CA VAL A 259 -0.47 -3.12 -23.35
C VAL A 259 -1.08 -1.72 -23.19
N LEU A 260 -1.66 -1.43 -22.03
CA LEU A 260 -2.21 -0.10 -21.73
C LEU A 260 -1.13 0.99 -21.90
N LYS A 261 0.08 0.77 -21.36
CA LYS A 261 1.21 1.70 -21.51
C LYS A 261 1.55 1.96 -22.98
N SER A 262 1.65 0.91 -23.80
CA SER A 262 1.98 1.04 -25.23
C SER A 262 1.02 1.94 -26.03
N LEU A 263 -0.24 2.01 -25.61
CA LEU A 263 -1.23 2.92 -26.16
C LEU A 263 -1.06 4.34 -25.59
N THR A 264 -0.88 4.45 -24.27
CA THR A 264 -0.72 5.77 -23.61
C THR A 264 0.57 6.49 -23.99
N ASP A 265 1.60 5.78 -24.46
CA ASP A 265 2.83 6.33 -25.03
C ASP A 265 2.58 7.17 -26.29
N LEU A 266 1.43 6.98 -26.94
CA LEU A 266 0.96 7.86 -28.01
C LEU A 266 0.41 9.18 -27.47
N ASN A 267 0.45 9.44 -26.16
CA ASN A 267 -0.19 10.56 -25.49
C ASN A 267 -1.71 10.59 -25.72
N VAL A 268 -2.36 9.47 -25.40
CA VAL A 268 -3.83 9.31 -25.38
C VAL A 268 -4.24 8.63 -24.06
N ASP A 269 -5.47 8.79 -23.64
CA ASP A 269 -6.06 8.04 -22.52
C ASP A 269 -6.42 6.62 -22.94
N VAL A 270 -6.54 5.71 -21.97
CA VAL A 270 -7.08 4.37 -22.18
C VAL A 270 -8.19 4.07 -21.19
N ALA A 271 -9.14 3.21 -21.55
CA ALA A 271 -10.20 2.77 -20.66
C ALA A 271 -10.57 1.32 -20.98
N TYR A 272 -10.93 0.55 -19.96
CA TYR A 272 -11.69 -0.68 -20.17
C TYR A 272 -13.16 -0.32 -20.33
N THR A 273 -13.76 -0.67 -21.46
CA THR A 273 -15.03 -0.09 -21.90
C THR A 273 -16.22 -1.03 -21.78
N GLU A 274 -16.02 -2.34 -21.72
CA GLU A 274 -17.09 -3.35 -21.77
C GLU A 274 -16.72 -4.61 -20.94
N LEU A 275 -16.02 -4.44 -19.81
CA LEU A 275 -15.40 -5.54 -19.06
C LEU A 275 -16.43 -6.57 -18.60
N ASP A 276 -16.29 -7.79 -19.10
CA ASP A 276 -16.85 -9.01 -18.53
C ASP A 276 -15.82 -10.13 -18.58
N ILE A 277 -15.89 -11.05 -17.62
CA ILE A 277 -14.99 -12.20 -17.57
C ILE A 277 -15.81 -13.47 -17.48
N ARG A 278 -15.79 -14.25 -18.56
CA ARG A 278 -16.55 -15.49 -18.68
C ARG A 278 -15.80 -16.67 -18.08
N MET A 279 -16.54 -17.65 -17.56
CA MET A 279 -16.04 -18.94 -17.07
C MET A 279 -16.92 -20.08 -17.58
N LYS A 280 -16.41 -21.32 -17.62
CA LYS A 280 -17.22 -22.48 -17.99
C LYS A 280 -18.17 -22.85 -16.86
N THR A 281 -19.40 -23.18 -17.22
CA THR A 281 -20.39 -23.72 -16.27
C THR A 281 -20.28 -25.25 -16.13
N PRO A 282 -20.72 -25.85 -15.00
CA PRO A 282 -21.23 -25.19 -13.80
C PRO A 282 -20.12 -24.44 -13.03
N ALA A 283 -20.53 -23.42 -12.28
CA ALA A 283 -19.63 -22.69 -11.38
C ALA A 283 -19.15 -23.61 -10.25
N THR A 284 -17.84 -23.54 -9.98
CA THR A 284 -17.20 -24.18 -8.81
C THR A 284 -16.47 -23.11 -8.02
N GLN A 285 -16.19 -23.34 -6.74
CA GLN A 285 -15.47 -22.35 -5.92
C GLN A 285 -14.11 -21.97 -6.52
N GLN A 286 -13.42 -22.94 -7.14
CA GLN A 286 -12.15 -22.68 -7.84
C GLN A 286 -12.32 -21.78 -9.07
N LYS A 287 -13.36 -22.00 -9.88
CA LYS A 287 -13.63 -21.18 -11.07
C LYS A 287 -14.05 -19.75 -10.70
N LEU A 288 -14.81 -19.62 -9.63
CA LEU A 288 -15.21 -18.33 -9.07
C LEU A 288 -14.01 -17.55 -8.56
N GLN A 289 -13.09 -18.22 -7.84
CA GLN A 289 -11.84 -17.62 -7.42
C GLN A 289 -10.99 -17.18 -8.62
N ALA A 290 -10.81 -18.04 -9.62
CA ALA A 290 -10.07 -17.69 -10.84
C ALA A 290 -10.70 -16.52 -11.61
N ASN A 291 -12.03 -16.40 -11.57
CA ASN A 291 -12.77 -15.30 -12.15
C ASN A 291 -12.55 -14.00 -11.37
N ALA A 292 -12.62 -14.04 -10.04
CA ALA A 292 -12.29 -12.91 -9.18
C ALA A 292 -10.83 -12.44 -9.37
N ASP A 293 -9.87 -13.37 -9.47
CA ASP A 293 -8.46 -13.08 -9.74
C ASP A 293 -8.25 -12.45 -11.12
N ALA A 294 -9.06 -12.81 -12.11
CA ALA A 294 -9.04 -12.17 -13.42
C ALA A 294 -9.55 -10.73 -13.35
N TYR A 295 -10.65 -10.46 -12.63
CA TYR A 295 -11.14 -9.10 -12.39
C TYR A 295 -10.08 -8.27 -11.64
N ALA A 296 -9.42 -8.85 -10.64
CA ALA A 296 -8.33 -8.22 -9.89
C ALA A 296 -7.19 -7.74 -10.80
N ARG A 297 -6.78 -8.59 -11.76
CA ARG A 297 -5.73 -8.27 -12.72
C ARG A 297 -6.14 -7.15 -13.67
N MET A 298 -7.36 -7.20 -14.18
CA MET A 298 -7.93 -6.17 -15.06
C MET A 298 -7.99 -4.82 -14.35
N VAL A 299 -8.63 -4.74 -13.17
CA VAL A 299 -8.74 -3.47 -12.45
C VAL A 299 -7.38 -2.97 -11.98
N GLY A 300 -6.56 -3.87 -11.44
CA GLY A 300 -5.20 -3.56 -11.02
C GLY A 300 -4.33 -2.96 -12.13
N SER A 301 -4.39 -3.51 -13.34
CA SER A 301 -3.62 -2.98 -14.47
C SER A 301 -4.04 -1.57 -14.88
N CYS A 302 -5.33 -1.24 -14.77
CA CYS A 302 -5.80 0.14 -14.97
C CYS A 302 -5.30 1.05 -13.84
N ILE A 303 -5.26 0.57 -12.59
CA ILE A 303 -4.68 1.30 -11.46
C ILE A 303 -3.21 1.65 -11.72
N ASP A 304 -2.41 0.71 -12.20
CA ASP A 304 -0.98 0.89 -12.49
C ASP A 304 -0.67 1.93 -13.56
N VAL A 305 -1.61 2.19 -14.47
CA VAL A 305 -1.39 3.09 -15.60
C VAL A 305 -2.08 4.43 -15.37
N LYS A 306 -1.28 5.49 -15.19
CA LYS A 306 -1.76 6.85 -14.88
C LYS A 306 -2.83 7.36 -15.86
N ARG A 307 -2.67 7.07 -17.15
CA ARG A 307 -3.59 7.47 -18.22
C ARG A 307 -4.70 6.45 -18.52
N CYS A 308 -4.81 5.38 -17.72
CA CYS A 308 -6.04 4.60 -17.69
C CYS A 308 -7.07 5.36 -16.87
N VAL A 309 -8.15 5.83 -17.50
CA VAL A 309 -9.08 6.77 -16.88
C VAL A 309 -10.20 6.10 -16.11
N GLY A 310 -10.58 4.87 -16.47
CA GLY A 310 -11.70 4.20 -15.81
C GLY A 310 -12.03 2.86 -16.43
N ILE A 311 -13.02 2.21 -15.81
CA ILE A 311 -13.51 0.88 -16.19
C ILE A 311 -15.02 0.92 -16.27
N THR A 312 -15.56 0.40 -17.34
CA THR A 312 -16.99 0.11 -17.50
C THR A 312 -17.13 -1.41 -17.55
N VAL A 313 -17.97 -1.98 -16.68
CA VAL A 313 -18.35 -3.40 -16.73
C VAL A 313 -19.57 -3.61 -17.62
N TRP A 314 -19.67 -4.77 -18.27
CA TRP A 314 -20.86 -5.12 -19.05
C TRP A 314 -21.96 -5.69 -18.15
N GLY A 315 -23.06 -4.94 -18.00
CA GLY A 315 -24.20 -5.29 -17.17
C GLY A 315 -24.09 -4.79 -15.71
N ILE A 316 -25.21 -4.94 -15.00
CA ILE A 316 -25.37 -4.62 -13.56
C ILE A 316 -25.98 -5.78 -12.76
N SER A 317 -26.57 -6.76 -13.45
CA SER A 317 -27.16 -7.94 -12.84
C SER A 317 -27.14 -9.12 -13.81
N ASP A 318 -27.05 -10.32 -13.23
CA ASP A 318 -27.02 -11.59 -14.00
C ASP A 318 -28.40 -12.10 -14.37
N LYS A 319 -29.47 -11.33 -14.13
CA LYS A 319 -30.84 -11.78 -14.38
C LYS A 319 -31.15 -11.96 -15.88
N CYS A 320 -30.41 -11.32 -16.77
CA CYS A 320 -30.77 -11.21 -18.19
C CYS A 320 -29.71 -11.73 -19.18
N VAL A 321 -28.64 -12.37 -18.70
CA VAL A 321 -27.70 -13.11 -19.56
C VAL A 321 -27.61 -14.53 -18.97
N GLU A 322 -27.85 -15.55 -19.78
CA GLU A 322 -27.72 -16.94 -19.35
C GLU A 322 -26.28 -17.22 -18.88
N THR A 323 -26.01 -17.02 -17.59
CA THR A 323 -25.34 -17.94 -16.66
C THR A 323 -24.90 -17.22 -15.37
N THR A 324 -25.37 -17.78 -14.24
CA THR A 324 -24.83 -17.73 -12.86
C THR A 324 -25.03 -16.47 -12.01
N LYS A 325 -25.49 -16.71 -10.76
CA LYS A 325 -25.88 -15.80 -9.66
C LYS A 325 -24.72 -14.96 -9.06
N ASP A 326 -23.71 -14.62 -9.84
CA ASP A 326 -22.38 -14.36 -9.31
C ASP A 326 -21.85 -12.93 -9.43
N VAL A 327 -22.44 -11.99 -10.17
CA VAL A 327 -21.90 -10.62 -10.28
C VAL A 327 -21.98 -9.84 -8.98
N LYS A 328 -23.00 -10.00 -8.12
CA LYS A 328 -22.97 -9.31 -6.80
C LYS A 328 -21.92 -9.92 -5.87
N ARG A 329 -21.68 -11.23 -5.95
CA ARG A 329 -20.66 -11.93 -5.16
C ARG A 329 -19.25 -11.68 -5.70
N ILE A 330 -19.06 -11.74 -7.01
CA ILE A 330 -17.82 -11.41 -7.74
C ILE A 330 -17.54 -9.93 -7.59
N LEU A 331 -18.52 -9.02 -7.59
CA LEU A 331 -18.30 -7.60 -7.32
C LEU A 331 -18.10 -7.31 -5.84
N GLN A 332 -18.68 -8.06 -4.91
CA GLN A 332 -18.37 -7.94 -3.47
C GLN A 332 -17.01 -8.56 -3.11
N GLU A 333 -16.62 -9.64 -3.77
CA GLU A 333 -15.28 -10.22 -3.72
C GLU A 333 -14.30 -9.31 -4.47
N SER A 334 -14.70 -8.68 -5.57
CA SER A 334 -13.92 -7.66 -6.29
C SER A 334 -13.83 -6.37 -5.51
N ILE A 335 -14.84 -5.95 -4.74
CA ILE A 335 -14.75 -4.86 -3.75
C ILE A 335 -13.82 -5.31 -2.64
N SER A 336 -13.92 -6.55 -2.14
CA SER A 336 -12.97 -7.08 -1.15
C SER A 336 -11.55 -7.08 -1.72
N ILE A 337 -11.39 -7.41 -2.99
CA ILE A 337 -10.14 -7.39 -3.74
C ILE A 337 -9.74 -5.96 -4.05
N LEU A 338 -10.65 -5.00 -4.29
CA LEU A 338 -10.40 -3.58 -4.57
C LEU A 338 -10.02 -2.81 -3.30
N THR A 339 -10.62 -3.17 -2.17
CA THR A 339 -10.20 -2.76 -0.83
C THR A 339 -8.95 -3.52 -0.36
N ASN A 340 -8.69 -4.71 -0.91
CA ASN A 340 -7.42 -5.45 -0.76
C ASN A 340 -6.42 -5.14 -1.91
N LEU A 341 -6.73 -4.22 -2.84
CA LEU A 341 -5.90 -3.84 -4.00
C LEU A 341 -5.03 -2.65 -3.59
N THR A 342 -4.43 -2.75 -2.41
CA THR A 342 -2.96 -2.67 -2.43
C THR A 342 -2.47 -3.73 -3.43
N PRO A 343 -1.66 -3.36 -4.43
CA PRO A 343 -1.29 -4.26 -5.53
C PRO A 343 -0.91 -5.66 -5.02
N PRO A 344 -1.27 -6.80 -5.67
CA PRO A 344 -0.47 -8.00 -5.52
C PRO A 344 0.95 -7.59 -5.89
N LEU A 345 1.78 -7.42 -4.87
CA LEU A 345 3.19 -7.19 -5.07
C LEU A 345 3.75 -8.51 -5.56
N THR A 346 3.80 -8.66 -6.88
CA THR A 346 4.58 -9.70 -7.54
C THR A 346 6.07 -9.50 -7.31
N THR A 347 6.46 -8.33 -6.79
CA THR A 347 7.79 -7.96 -6.33
C THR A 347 7.63 -6.88 -5.25
N LEU A 348 8.06 -7.15 -4.02
CA LEU A 348 8.22 -6.13 -2.97
C LEU A 348 9.60 -5.49 -3.07
N ASP A 349 9.73 -4.17 -3.02
CA ASP A 349 11.02 -3.58 -2.66
C ASP A 349 11.30 -3.91 -1.19
N VAL A 350 12.23 -4.85 -0.98
CA VAL A 350 12.76 -5.23 0.31
C VAL A 350 14.20 -4.73 0.38
N GLY A 351 14.55 -4.05 1.47
CA GLY A 351 15.95 -3.80 1.80
C GLY A 351 16.58 -5.11 2.26
N SER A 352 17.02 -5.95 1.33
CA SER A 352 17.67 -7.22 1.64
C SER A 352 19.18 -7.00 1.79
N LEU A 353 19.75 -7.49 2.88
CA LEU A 353 21.21 -7.55 3.03
C LEU A 353 21.75 -8.73 2.23
N LEU A 354 22.34 -8.47 1.08
CA LEU A 354 23.03 -9.50 0.28
C LEU A 354 24.39 -9.92 0.86
N SER A 355 24.91 -9.15 1.81
CA SER A 355 26.18 -9.40 2.51
C SER A 355 26.20 -8.62 3.83
N LEU A 356 27.01 -9.06 4.80
CA LEU A 356 27.29 -8.31 6.03
C LEU A 356 28.40 -7.29 5.76
N GLY A 357 28.30 -6.07 6.33
CA GLY A 357 29.36 -5.07 6.16
C GLY A 357 28.94 -3.62 6.39
N GLY A 358 29.68 -2.69 5.79
CA GLY A 358 29.39 -1.26 5.84
C GLY A 358 28.08 -0.89 5.13
N PRO A 359 27.59 0.36 5.23
CA PRO A 359 26.26 0.75 4.73
C PRO A 359 25.97 0.44 3.25
N SER A 360 26.99 0.30 2.40
CA SER A 360 26.86 -0.03 0.97
C SER A 360 26.33 -1.45 0.69
N VAL A 361 26.26 -2.33 1.70
CA VAL A 361 25.73 -3.69 1.53
C VAL A 361 24.20 -3.75 1.49
N LEU A 362 23.52 -2.65 1.89
CA LEU A 362 22.07 -2.52 1.78
C LEU A 362 21.69 -2.42 0.29
N LYS A 363 20.99 -3.44 -0.23
CA LYS A 363 20.50 -3.46 -1.60
C LYS A 363 19.00 -3.72 -1.66
N TRP A 364 18.41 -3.27 -2.76
CA TRP A 364 17.02 -3.45 -3.08
C TRP A 364 16.81 -4.76 -3.80
N GLU A 365 15.95 -5.60 -3.26
CA GLU A 365 15.56 -6.84 -3.90
C GLU A 365 14.06 -7.02 -3.88
N ALA A 366 13.57 -7.60 -4.97
CA ALA A 366 12.21 -8.05 -5.11
C ALA A 366 11.99 -9.36 -4.36
N LEU A 367 11.25 -9.35 -3.25
CA LEU A 367 10.83 -10.60 -2.59
C LEU A 367 9.44 -11.04 -3.06
N ASP A 368 9.28 -12.33 -3.39
CA ASP A 368 7.98 -12.94 -3.66
C ASP A 368 7.25 -13.22 -2.35
N ILE A 369 6.14 -12.51 -2.13
CA ILE A 369 5.25 -12.70 -0.97
C ILE A 369 3.97 -13.47 -1.30
N ASN A 370 3.91 -14.12 -2.46
CA ASN A 370 2.77 -14.96 -2.83
C ASN A 370 2.75 -16.32 -2.11
N ARG A 371 3.61 -16.54 -1.10
CA ARG A 371 3.47 -17.69 -0.20
C ARG A 371 2.22 -17.58 0.67
N GLU A 372 1.60 -18.72 0.94
CA GLU A 372 0.56 -18.82 1.98
C GLU A 372 1.15 -18.43 3.34
N LEU A 373 0.37 -17.69 4.12
CA LEU A 373 0.73 -17.33 5.49
C LEU A 373 0.45 -18.53 6.40
N SER A 374 1.37 -18.79 7.32
CA SER A 374 1.15 -19.70 8.44
C SER A 374 -0.03 -19.22 9.29
N SER A 375 -0.61 -20.13 10.07
CA SER A 375 -1.83 -19.89 10.85
C SER A 375 -1.81 -18.61 11.67
N ASP A 376 -0.69 -18.25 12.31
CA ASP A 376 -0.53 -17.10 13.20
C ASP A 376 0.12 -15.87 12.53
N GLU A 377 0.52 -15.97 11.26
CA GLU A 377 1.20 -14.90 10.53
C GLU A 377 0.23 -13.82 10.02
N VAL A 378 0.77 -12.62 9.85
CA VAL A 378 0.09 -11.45 9.28
C VAL A 378 1.04 -10.79 8.29
N LEU A 379 0.55 -10.42 7.12
CA LEU A 379 1.25 -9.54 6.19
C LEU A 379 0.82 -8.10 6.47
N VAL A 380 1.80 -7.24 6.71
CA VAL A 380 1.60 -5.81 6.99
C VAL A 380 2.30 -4.99 5.92
N ARG A 381 1.61 -4.00 5.36
CA ARG A 381 2.20 -2.95 4.54
C ARG A 381 2.81 -1.89 5.45
N VAL A 382 4.11 -1.68 5.32
CA VAL A 382 4.84 -0.71 6.15
C VAL A 382 4.54 0.70 5.64
N ILE A 383 4.21 1.61 6.57
CA ILE A 383 3.93 3.03 6.28
C ILE A 383 5.13 3.87 6.68
N THR A 384 5.68 3.59 7.86
CA THR A 384 6.91 4.18 8.38
C THR A 384 7.73 3.13 9.10
N ALA A 385 9.06 3.22 9.02
CA ALA A 385 9.98 2.34 9.73
C ALA A 385 11.01 3.16 10.53
N GLY A 386 11.35 2.69 11.73
CA GLY A 386 12.32 3.36 12.58
C GLY A 386 13.75 3.09 12.13
N ILE A 387 14.62 4.08 12.33
CA ILE A 387 16.06 3.95 12.12
C ILE A 387 16.77 4.16 13.46
N ALA A 388 17.69 3.26 13.81
CA ALA A 388 18.41 3.26 15.07
C ALA A 388 19.81 2.66 14.97
N GLY A 389 20.66 2.92 15.98
CA GLY A 389 22.02 2.37 16.04
C GLY A 389 22.06 0.84 16.01
N VAL A 390 21.04 0.17 16.52
CA VAL A 390 20.91 -1.30 16.47
C VAL A 390 20.82 -1.84 15.05
N ASP A 391 20.29 -1.08 14.08
CA ASP A 391 20.24 -1.50 12.69
C ASP A 391 21.64 -1.62 12.09
N ASN A 392 22.61 -0.85 12.60
CA ASN A 392 24.03 -1.01 12.22
C ASN A 392 24.63 -2.29 12.80
N ILE A 393 24.25 -2.67 14.03
CA ILE A 393 24.70 -3.92 14.65
C ILE A 393 24.13 -5.12 13.89
N GLN A 394 22.87 -5.05 13.47
CA GLN A 394 22.24 -6.05 12.61
C GLN A 394 23.01 -6.19 11.29
N ARG A 395 23.28 -5.07 10.61
CA ARG A 395 23.94 -5.06 9.29
C ARG A 395 25.31 -5.75 9.27
N VAL A 396 26.07 -5.66 10.37
CA VAL A 396 27.39 -6.31 10.47
C VAL A 396 27.35 -7.72 11.09
N GLY A 397 26.14 -8.25 11.36
CA GLY A 397 25.93 -9.61 11.88
C GLY A 397 26.12 -9.77 13.39
N GLY A 398 26.23 -8.67 14.13
CA GLY A 398 26.51 -8.71 15.57
C GLY A 398 25.29 -8.76 16.47
N TYR A 399 24.09 -8.62 15.90
CA TYR A 399 22.89 -8.58 16.73
C TYR A 399 22.52 -9.99 17.20
N PRO A 400 22.16 -10.20 18.48
CA PRO A 400 21.91 -11.52 19.06
C PRO A 400 20.53 -12.08 18.69
N ASP A 401 20.17 -11.96 17.42
CA ASP A 401 19.03 -12.62 16.80
C ASP A 401 19.57 -13.61 15.76
N PRO A 402 19.16 -14.89 15.78
CA PRO A 402 19.65 -15.87 14.82
C PRO A 402 19.46 -15.47 13.35
N ARG A 403 18.46 -14.64 13.04
CA ARG A 403 18.22 -14.12 11.68
C ARG A 403 19.30 -13.15 11.22
N CYS A 404 20.00 -12.51 12.16
CA CYS A 404 21.12 -11.60 11.88
C CYS A 404 22.46 -12.34 11.73
N ALA A 405 22.48 -13.67 11.88
CA ALA A 405 23.71 -14.48 11.84
C ALA A 405 24.41 -14.43 10.49
N GLU A 406 23.62 -14.49 9.43
CA GLU A 406 24.06 -14.71 8.06
C GLU A 406 23.39 -13.65 7.16
N PRO A 407 23.99 -13.33 6.00
CA PRO A 407 23.32 -12.54 4.97
C PRO A 407 21.97 -13.13 4.55
N GLY A 408 21.13 -12.31 3.92
CA GLY A 408 19.82 -12.73 3.40
C GLY A 408 18.63 -12.37 4.30
N PHE A 409 18.80 -11.42 5.22
CA PHE A 409 17.71 -10.87 6.03
C PHE A 409 17.55 -9.36 5.81
N THR A 410 16.41 -8.84 6.24
CA THR A 410 16.08 -7.40 6.19
C THR A 410 16.24 -6.77 7.57
N PRO A 411 17.04 -5.69 7.71
CA PRO A 411 17.13 -4.95 8.97
C PRO A 411 15.85 -4.24 9.36
N GLY A 412 15.88 -3.64 10.55
CA GLY A 412 14.87 -2.70 10.99
C GLY A 412 14.07 -3.20 12.18
N TYR A 413 14.14 -2.44 13.26
CA TYR A 413 13.68 -2.85 14.58
C TYR A 413 12.19 -2.59 14.85
N GLU A 414 11.59 -1.65 14.14
CA GLU A 414 10.23 -1.19 14.42
C GLU A 414 9.56 -0.60 13.18
N PHE A 415 8.24 -0.70 13.14
CA PHE A 415 7.42 -0.06 12.11
C PHE A 415 6.05 0.37 12.62
N VAL A 416 5.41 1.25 11.85
CA VAL A 416 3.96 1.42 11.81
C VAL A 416 3.48 1.06 10.42
N GLY A 417 2.39 0.29 10.35
CA GLY A 417 1.88 -0.25 9.11
C GLY A 417 0.41 -0.62 9.16
N GLU A 418 -0.06 -1.21 8.08
CA GLU A 418 -1.46 -1.58 7.87
C GLU A 418 -1.56 -3.05 7.52
N VAL A 419 -2.46 -3.77 8.20
CA VAL A 419 -2.69 -5.20 7.95
C VAL A 419 -3.29 -5.39 6.56
N VAL A 420 -2.65 -6.20 5.70
CA VAL A 420 -3.13 -6.48 4.33
C VAL A 420 -3.50 -7.95 4.09
N ARG A 421 -2.95 -8.90 4.87
CA ARG A 421 -3.32 -10.33 4.78
C ARG A 421 -3.20 -11.01 6.13
N LEU A 422 -4.09 -11.96 6.41
CA LEU A 422 -4.16 -12.69 7.68
C LEU A 422 -3.98 -14.19 7.47
N GLY A 423 -3.20 -14.82 8.34
CA GLY A 423 -3.11 -16.27 8.47
C GLY A 423 -4.43 -16.88 8.97
N PRO A 424 -4.67 -18.18 8.70
CA PRO A 424 -5.92 -18.87 9.05
C PRO A 424 -6.43 -18.68 10.49
N LEU A 425 -5.56 -18.77 11.50
CA LEU A 425 -5.94 -18.65 12.91
C LEU A 425 -6.18 -17.19 13.32
N VAL A 426 -5.38 -16.26 12.78
CA VAL A 426 -5.61 -14.83 13.03
C VAL A 426 -6.98 -14.42 12.48
N LYS A 427 -7.32 -14.91 11.28
CA LYS A 427 -8.61 -14.67 10.62
C LYS A 427 -9.80 -15.22 11.42
N SER A 428 -9.66 -16.37 12.09
CA SER A 428 -10.74 -16.99 12.88
C SER A 428 -10.86 -16.41 14.29
N SER A 429 -9.77 -15.95 14.90
CA SER A 429 -9.77 -15.36 16.25
C SER A 429 -10.41 -13.96 16.33
N SER A 430 -10.61 -13.27 15.19
CA SER A 430 -11.06 -11.87 15.11
C SER A 430 -10.16 -10.86 15.84
N ASN A 431 -8.92 -11.26 16.19
CA ASN A 431 -7.97 -10.40 16.89
C ASN A 431 -7.45 -9.26 16.01
N PHE A 432 -7.31 -9.47 14.71
CA PHE A 432 -6.91 -8.46 13.72
C PHE A 432 -7.82 -8.52 12.49
N SER A 433 -8.05 -7.37 11.88
CA SER A 433 -8.74 -7.22 10.60
C SER A 433 -7.81 -6.61 9.56
N ILE A 434 -8.05 -6.94 8.29
CA ILE A 434 -7.41 -6.21 7.18
C ILE A 434 -7.82 -4.74 7.25
N GLY A 435 -6.86 -3.83 7.06
CA GLY A 435 -7.01 -2.39 7.25
C GLY A 435 -6.67 -1.89 8.65
N ASP A 436 -6.47 -2.77 9.63
CA ASP A 436 -6.05 -2.35 10.98
C ASP A 436 -4.70 -1.64 10.93
N ARG A 437 -4.62 -0.49 11.61
CA ARG A 437 -3.37 0.22 11.86
C ARG A 437 -2.64 -0.47 13.01
N VAL A 438 -1.37 -0.83 12.78
CA VAL A 438 -0.55 -1.58 13.74
C VAL A 438 0.83 -0.96 13.89
N ALA A 439 1.36 -1.04 15.10
CA ALA A 439 2.76 -0.81 15.42
C ALA A 439 3.43 -2.12 15.83
N SER A 440 4.74 -2.22 15.64
CA SER A 440 5.51 -3.36 16.11
C SER A 440 6.94 -2.98 16.46
N MET A 441 7.51 -3.68 17.43
CA MET A 441 8.94 -3.74 17.71
C MET A 441 9.45 -5.11 17.24
N CYS A 442 9.47 -5.31 15.92
CA CYS A 442 9.66 -6.60 15.26
C CYS A 442 11.10 -7.15 15.27
N ILE A 443 12.04 -6.37 15.82
CA ILE A 443 13.49 -6.65 15.90
C ILE A 443 14.18 -6.59 14.53
N VAL A 444 13.68 -7.30 13.52
CA VAL A 444 14.17 -7.28 12.13
C VAL A 444 12.98 -7.24 11.16
N GLY A 445 13.23 -6.83 9.92
CA GLY A 445 12.26 -6.89 8.83
C GLY A 445 11.53 -5.57 8.52
N ALA A 446 11.71 -4.53 9.34
CA ALA A 446 10.97 -3.28 9.16
C ALA A 446 11.47 -2.42 7.99
N HIS A 447 12.72 -2.56 7.54
CA HIS A 447 13.26 -1.80 6.40
C HIS A 447 12.81 -2.41 5.06
N ALA A 448 11.51 -2.55 4.90
CA ALA A 448 10.85 -3.13 3.74
C ALA A 448 9.54 -2.39 3.44
N THR A 449 9.03 -2.56 2.23
CA THR A 449 7.67 -2.10 1.90
C THR A 449 6.58 -2.90 2.61
N HIS A 450 6.83 -4.19 2.89
CA HIS A 450 5.93 -5.07 3.63
C HIS A 450 6.70 -6.03 4.51
N VAL A 451 6.06 -6.52 5.57
CA VAL A 451 6.62 -7.47 6.53
C VAL A 451 5.62 -8.59 6.82
N ILE A 452 6.10 -9.84 6.83
CA ILE A 452 5.35 -10.98 7.38
C ILE A 452 5.81 -11.18 8.81
N ILE A 453 4.87 -11.16 9.74
CA ILE A 453 5.18 -11.23 11.18
C ILE A 453 4.09 -12.01 11.93
N SER A 454 4.45 -12.62 13.05
CA SER A 454 3.45 -13.23 13.94
C SER A 454 2.49 -12.15 14.46
N SER A 455 1.19 -12.44 14.45
CA SER A 455 0.16 -11.58 15.04
C SER A 455 0.43 -11.20 16.50
N THR A 456 1.22 -12.02 17.23
CA THR A 456 1.58 -11.75 18.63
C THR A 456 2.60 -10.62 18.81
N GLU A 457 3.23 -10.16 17.73
CA GLU A 457 4.17 -9.02 17.75
C GLU A 457 3.52 -7.71 17.30
N LEU A 458 2.24 -7.73 16.96
CA LEU A 458 1.49 -6.56 16.53
C LEU A 458 0.75 -5.93 17.71
N ILE A 459 0.80 -4.60 17.75
CA ILE A 459 -0.01 -3.79 18.66
C ILE A 459 -0.96 -2.97 17.79
N ARG A 460 -2.27 -3.14 17.98
CA ARG A 460 -3.27 -2.31 17.29
C ARG A 460 -3.20 -0.88 17.83
N ILE A 461 -3.15 0.08 16.92
CA ILE A 461 -3.23 1.52 17.21
C ILE A 461 -4.40 2.13 16.41
N ASP A 462 -4.75 3.38 16.67
CA ASP A 462 -5.88 4.02 15.99
C ASP A 462 -5.47 4.50 14.59
N ILE A 463 -6.36 4.39 13.61
CA ILE A 463 -6.09 4.82 12.24
C ILE A 463 -5.80 6.32 12.12
N GLY A 464 -6.29 7.12 13.07
CA GLY A 464 -6.05 8.56 13.16
C GLY A 464 -4.75 8.95 13.86
N ASP A 465 -4.01 7.98 14.42
CA ASP A 465 -2.70 8.26 15.01
C ASP A 465 -1.68 8.66 13.93
N ASP A 466 -0.83 9.64 14.23
CA ASP A 466 0.24 10.06 13.33
C ASP A 466 1.29 8.94 13.20
N PRO A 467 1.43 8.31 12.01
CA PRO A 467 2.31 7.16 11.86
C PRO A 467 3.79 7.51 12.08
N ILE A 468 4.21 8.75 11.78
CA ILE A 468 5.60 9.18 11.96
C ILE A 468 5.92 9.25 13.46
N LYS A 469 5.03 9.88 14.24
CA LYS A 469 5.22 10.01 15.69
C LYS A 469 5.13 8.66 16.39
N ILE A 470 4.14 7.84 16.06
CA ILE A 470 4.00 6.53 16.69
C ILE A 470 5.17 5.61 16.34
N CYS A 471 5.70 5.67 15.11
CA CYS A 471 6.85 4.85 14.70
C CYS A 471 8.14 5.18 15.46
N ALA A 472 8.24 6.34 16.13
CA ALA A 472 9.40 6.67 16.95
C ALA A 472 9.39 5.98 18.32
N LEU A 473 8.23 5.46 18.75
CA LEU A 473 7.99 4.99 20.12
C LEU A 473 8.52 3.57 20.42
N PRO A 474 8.27 2.54 19.58
CA PRO A 474 8.47 1.15 19.97
C PRO A 474 9.87 0.81 20.48
N LEU A 475 10.92 1.32 19.86
CA LEU A 475 12.30 1.08 20.28
C LEU A 475 12.76 2.15 21.29
N ASN A 476 12.80 3.43 20.89
CA ASN A 476 13.46 4.45 21.71
C ASN A 476 12.71 4.75 23.00
N TYR A 477 11.39 4.93 22.92
CA TYR A 477 10.59 5.32 24.08
C TYR A 477 10.30 4.13 24.98
N MET A 478 10.14 2.92 24.45
CA MET A 478 10.02 1.74 25.31
C MET A 478 11.34 1.38 26.00
N THR A 479 12.49 1.62 25.34
CA THR A 479 13.80 1.52 26.01
C THR A 479 13.91 2.53 27.14
N ALA A 480 13.60 3.80 26.87
CA ALA A 480 13.63 4.86 27.88
C ALA A 480 12.63 4.62 29.02
N TRP A 481 11.42 4.16 28.72
CA TRP A 481 10.43 3.79 29.72
C TRP A 481 10.90 2.62 30.57
N GLY A 482 11.46 1.59 29.94
CA GLY A 482 12.05 0.46 30.61
C GLY A 482 13.21 0.85 31.53
N MET A 483 14.09 1.74 31.08
CA MET A 483 15.14 2.33 31.91
C MET A 483 14.58 2.98 33.16
N LEU A 484 13.51 3.78 33.02
CA LEU A 484 12.92 4.57 34.10
C LEU A 484 12.02 3.76 35.05
N LYS A 485 11.37 2.70 34.57
CA LYS A 485 10.31 1.98 35.31
C LYS A 485 10.49 0.48 35.46
N ARG A 486 11.38 -0.14 34.67
CA ARG A 486 11.51 -1.62 34.57
C ARG A 486 12.94 -2.14 34.71
N SER A 487 13.94 -1.27 34.87
CA SER A 487 15.37 -1.65 34.98
C SER A 487 15.75 -2.31 36.31
N GLY A 488 14.81 -2.41 37.26
CA GLY A 488 15.04 -2.92 38.61
C GLY A 488 15.45 -1.84 39.62
N VAL A 489 15.60 -0.59 39.17
CA VAL A 489 15.82 0.57 40.07
C VAL A 489 14.52 1.33 40.30
N ASN A 490 14.20 1.59 41.57
CA ASN A 490 13.08 2.45 41.93
C ASN A 490 13.54 3.92 41.95
N LEU A 491 13.16 4.68 40.92
CA LEU A 491 13.42 6.11 40.85
C LEU A 491 12.34 6.90 41.58
N GLU A 492 12.75 7.72 42.53
CA GLU A 492 11.91 8.62 43.31
C GLU A 492 12.11 10.10 42.90
N PRO A 493 11.12 10.98 43.15
CA PRO A 493 11.29 12.42 42.97
C PRO A 493 12.58 12.95 43.60
N GLY A 494 13.32 13.77 42.87
CA GLY A 494 14.61 14.32 43.26
C GLY A 494 15.83 13.41 43.00
N ASN A 495 15.62 12.15 42.62
CA ASN A 495 16.72 11.28 42.17
C ASN A 495 17.41 11.84 40.93
N SER A 496 18.68 11.47 40.79
CA SER A 496 19.58 11.95 39.75
C SER A 496 19.99 10.82 38.81
N ILE A 497 19.96 11.10 37.50
CA ILE A 497 20.31 10.13 36.47
C ILE A 497 21.40 10.68 35.55
N LEU A 498 22.33 9.81 35.15
CA LEU A 498 23.31 10.07 34.10
C LEU A 498 22.89 9.34 32.83
N ILE A 499 22.74 10.07 31.73
CA ILE A 499 22.27 9.55 30.44
C ILE A 499 23.43 9.53 29.45
N GLY A 500 23.83 8.32 29.04
CA GLY A 500 24.74 8.10 27.92
C GLY A 500 24.14 8.60 26.59
N SER A 501 24.90 9.36 25.81
CA SER A 501 24.46 9.86 24.49
C SER A 501 23.14 10.65 24.54
N ALA A 502 23.06 11.64 25.43
CA ALA A 502 21.82 12.36 25.75
C ALA A 502 21.13 13.07 24.57
N SER A 503 21.86 13.42 23.52
CA SER A 503 21.29 14.01 22.30
C SER A 503 20.72 12.98 21.31
N GLY A 504 20.96 11.69 21.54
CA GLY A 504 20.48 10.60 20.69
C GLY A 504 19.04 10.21 21.02
N GLY A 505 18.45 9.35 20.19
CA GLY A 505 17.02 9.06 20.26
C GLY A 505 16.49 8.49 21.58
N VAL A 506 17.27 7.68 22.31
CA VAL A 506 16.88 7.20 23.66
C VAL A 506 17.04 8.31 24.69
N GLY A 507 18.11 9.10 24.64
CA GLY A 507 18.35 10.20 25.59
C GLY A 507 17.28 11.30 25.48
N THR A 508 16.87 11.65 24.27
CA THR A 508 15.76 12.57 24.03
C THR A 508 14.43 11.99 24.53
N ALA A 509 14.20 10.69 24.34
CA ALA A 509 13.01 10.02 24.83
C ALA A 509 12.93 10.01 26.37
N VAL A 510 14.06 9.82 27.08
CA VAL A 510 14.12 9.92 28.55
C VAL A 510 13.65 11.30 29.01
N ALA A 511 14.20 12.38 28.47
CA ALA A 511 13.80 13.74 28.85
C ALA A 511 12.30 14.00 28.60
N GLN A 512 11.79 13.60 27.44
CA GLN A 512 10.39 13.78 27.10
C GLN A 512 9.46 12.95 28.00
N LEU A 513 9.84 11.72 28.36
CA LEU A 513 9.05 10.87 29.26
C LEU A 513 9.06 11.40 30.69
N VAL A 514 10.20 11.85 31.20
CA VAL A 514 10.31 12.48 32.53
C VAL A 514 9.36 13.68 32.63
N LYS A 515 9.28 14.50 31.58
CA LYS A 515 8.35 15.62 31.49
C LYS A 515 6.89 15.17 31.31
N ALA A 516 6.60 14.27 30.38
CA ALA A 516 5.24 13.86 30.04
C ALA A 516 4.53 13.08 31.17
N PHE A 517 5.30 12.49 32.08
CA PHE A 517 4.84 11.71 33.24
C PHE A 517 5.20 12.35 34.58
N ASP A 518 5.66 13.61 34.60
CA ASP A 518 5.87 14.40 35.81
C ASP A 518 6.79 13.71 36.86
N MET A 519 7.90 13.10 36.42
CA MET A 519 8.73 12.22 37.26
C MET A 519 9.75 12.93 38.19
N ASP A 520 9.87 14.26 38.13
CA ASP A 520 10.81 15.08 38.93
C ASP A 520 12.22 14.45 39.11
N LEU A 521 12.98 14.33 38.01
CA LEU A 521 14.33 13.77 38.03
C LEU A 521 15.38 14.82 37.64
N LYS A 522 16.53 14.78 38.32
CA LYS A 522 17.71 15.57 37.95
C LYS A 522 18.49 14.85 36.84
N MET A 523 18.49 15.39 35.64
CA MET A 523 19.11 14.74 34.48
C MET A 523 20.46 15.36 34.13
N ILE A 524 21.50 14.52 34.08
CA ILE A 524 22.83 14.86 33.57
C ILE A 524 23.08 14.00 32.33
N GLY A 525 23.66 14.55 31.27
CA GLY A 525 23.75 13.86 29.99
C GLY A 525 25.06 14.05 29.26
N THR A 526 25.67 12.96 28.78
CA THR A 526 26.88 13.03 27.96
C THR A 526 26.54 13.38 26.51
N CYS A 527 27.23 14.37 25.93
CA CYS A 527 27.14 14.69 24.51
C CYS A 527 28.39 15.44 24.02
N SER A 528 28.50 15.64 22.70
CA SER A 528 29.53 16.54 22.14
C SER A 528 29.19 18.01 22.49
N PRO A 529 30.19 18.88 22.74
CA PRO A 529 29.97 20.30 23.06
C PRO A 529 29.07 21.05 22.08
N SER A 530 29.15 20.72 20.78
CA SER A 530 28.30 21.29 19.73
C SER A 530 26.79 21.02 19.90
N LYS A 531 26.40 20.15 20.83
CA LYS A 531 25.00 19.79 21.12
C LYS A 531 24.55 20.23 22.52
N PHE A 532 25.37 20.99 23.26
CA PHE A 532 25.04 21.39 24.63
C PHE A 532 23.76 22.19 24.71
N GLU A 533 23.58 23.19 23.86
CA GLU A 533 22.37 24.02 23.86
C GLU A 533 21.10 23.21 23.55
N TYR A 534 21.21 22.25 22.62
CA TYR A 534 20.12 21.32 22.35
C TYR A 534 19.79 20.46 23.58
N VAL A 535 20.79 19.84 24.20
CA VAL A 535 20.58 18.98 25.38
C VAL A 535 20.03 19.77 26.57
N LYS A 536 20.48 21.02 26.79
CA LYS A 536 19.90 21.95 27.80
C LYS A 536 18.43 22.24 27.52
N SER A 537 18.05 22.43 26.25
CA SER A 537 16.66 22.70 25.87
C SER A 537 15.70 21.56 26.23
N LEU A 538 16.22 20.33 26.40
CA LEU A 538 15.48 19.15 26.85
C LEU A 538 15.36 19.06 28.39
N GLY A 539 15.94 19.99 29.13
CA GLY A 539 16.01 19.95 30.60
C GLY A 539 17.12 19.03 31.14
N ILE A 540 18.10 18.66 30.31
CA ILE A 540 19.25 17.85 30.72
C ILE A 540 20.47 18.76 30.89
N THR A 541 21.22 18.60 31.97
CA THR A 541 22.51 19.29 32.14
C THR A 541 23.59 18.57 31.31
N PRO A 542 24.13 19.17 30.24
CA PRO A 542 25.09 18.50 29.38
C PRO A 542 26.50 18.47 29.98
N ILE A 543 27.20 17.35 29.79
CA ILE A 543 28.63 17.20 30.08
C ILE A 543 29.38 16.70 28.84
N ASN A 544 30.67 17.05 28.74
CA ASN A 544 31.45 16.75 27.54
C ASN A 544 31.87 15.28 27.54
N ARG A 545 31.36 14.51 26.57
CA ARG A 545 31.69 13.09 26.40
C ARG A 545 33.17 12.82 26.05
N HIS A 546 33.87 13.80 25.50
CA HIS A 546 35.27 13.67 25.07
C HIS A 546 36.28 14.08 26.14
N SER A 547 35.80 14.55 27.29
CA SER A 547 36.65 14.93 28.40
C SER A 547 37.18 13.68 29.13
N SER A 548 38.46 13.69 29.51
CA SER A 548 39.06 12.66 30.35
C SER A 548 38.48 12.60 31.77
N ASN A 549 37.75 13.64 32.19
CA ASN A 549 37.27 13.83 33.56
C ASN A 549 35.73 13.73 33.64
N LEU A 550 35.14 12.67 33.07
CA LEU A 550 33.68 12.46 33.12
C LEU A 550 33.16 12.40 34.56
N VAL A 551 33.81 11.60 35.41
CA VAL A 551 33.43 11.42 36.82
C VAL A 551 33.46 12.75 37.57
N GLU A 552 34.52 13.55 37.40
CA GLU A 552 34.65 14.85 38.08
C GLU A 552 33.54 15.83 37.67
N GLN A 553 33.18 15.87 36.39
CA GLN A 553 32.05 16.69 35.92
C GLN A 553 30.75 16.28 36.62
N VAL A 554 30.47 14.98 36.73
CA VAL A 554 29.26 14.49 37.42
C VAL A 554 29.30 14.81 38.92
N LEU A 555 30.43 14.57 39.59
CA LEU A 555 30.58 14.85 41.02
C LEU A 555 30.40 16.35 41.32
N SER A 556 30.92 17.23 40.47
CA SER A 556 30.75 18.69 40.62
C SER A 556 29.28 19.14 40.56
N LEU A 557 28.46 18.44 39.77
CA LEU A 557 27.03 18.70 39.60
C LEU A 557 26.15 18.01 40.65
N THR A 558 26.73 17.11 41.44
CA THR A 558 26.02 16.26 42.43
C THR A 558 26.59 16.42 43.84
N ALA A 559 27.25 17.55 44.13
CA ALA A 559 27.86 17.84 45.44
C ALA A 559 28.82 16.75 45.94
N GLY A 560 29.47 16.04 45.03
CA GLY A 560 30.40 14.95 45.33
C GLY A 560 29.75 13.59 45.59
N GLU A 561 28.43 13.47 45.51
CA GLU A 561 27.72 12.20 45.78
C GLU A 561 27.72 11.25 44.58
N GLY A 562 27.63 11.78 43.36
CA GLY A 562 27.36 11.00 42.16
C GLY A 562 25.85 10.81 41.91
N VAL A 563 25.50 10.21 40.77
CA VAL A 563 24.11 9.96 40.39
C VAL A 563 23.52 8.70 41.02
N ASP A 564 22.20 8.63 41.15
CA ASP A 564 21.50 7.43 41.61
C ASP A 564 21.59 6.30 40.57
N VAL A 565 21.43 6.64 39.29
CA VAL A 565 21.53 5.67 38.19
C VAL A 565 22.31 6.24 37.02
N ALA A 566 23.24 5.47 36.48
CA ALA A 566 23.91 5.77 35.22
C ALA A 566 23.46 4.79 34.13
N TYR A 567 22.94 5.33 33.02
CA TYR A 567 22.56 4.56 31.85
C TYR A 567 23.65 4.63 30.79
N ASP A 568 24.31 3.49 30.53
CA ASP A 568 25.45 3.40 29.62
C ASP A 568 25.04 2.79 28.28
N ALA A 569 25.20 3.56 27.19
CA ALA A 569 24.87 3.12 25.83
C ALA A 569 26.10 2.62 25.03
N VAL A 570 27.30 2.76 25.58
CA VAL A 570 28.56 2.46 24.89
C VAL A 570 28.96 1.00 25.15
N GLY A 571 28.91 0.55 26.41
CA GLY A 571 29.16 -0.83 26.80
C GLY A 571 30.64 -1.25 26.83
N SER A 572 31.58 -0.33 26.63
CA SER A 572 33.02 -0.60 26.78
C SER A 572 33.41 -0.72 28.25
N LYS A 573 34.53 -1.40 28.54
CA LYS A 573 35.05 -1.55 29.91
C LYS A 573 35.29 -0.19 30.57
N GLU A 574 35.88 0.73 29.82
CA GLU A 574 36.19 2.08 30.27
C GLU A 574 34.91 2.87 30.52
N SER A 575 33.93 2.82 29.61
CA SER A 575 32.66 3.55 29.77
C SER A 575 31.88 3.05 30.98
N LEU A 576 31.75 1.73 31.13
CA LEU A 576 31.05 1.13 32.27
C LEU A 576 31.74 1.45 33.60
N GLN A 577 33.08 1.46 33.64
CA GLN A 577 33.83 1.85 34.81
C GLN A 577 33.64 3.34 35.15
N GLN A 578 33.66 4.24 34.16
CA GLN A 578 33.41 5.66 34.36
C GLN A 578 31.97 5.91 34.85
N SER A 579 30.99 5.26 34.23
CA SER A 579 29.58 5.29 34.64
C SER A 579 29.42 4.82 36.10
N HIS A 580 30.09 3.72 36.48
CA HIS A 580 30.08 3.21 37.85
C HIS A 580 30.65 4.20 38.86
N LEU A 581 31.81 4.79 38.56
CA LEU A 581 32.47 5.78 39.41
C LEU A 581 31.68 7.10 39.51
N ALA A 582 30.86 7.40 38.51
CA ALA A 582 29.96 8.55 38.51
C ALA A 582 28.67 8.33 39.33
N THR A 583 28.40 7.10 39.80
CA THR A 583 27.24 6.80 40.65
C THR A 583 27.54 6.99 42.14
N LYS A 584 26.48 7.09 42.96
CA LYS A 584 26.57 7.02 44.42
C LYS A 584 27.31 5.76 44.86
N LYS A 585 28.42 5.95 45.59
CA LYS A 585 29.44 4.94 45.92
C LYS A 585 28.90 3.58 46.40
N HIS A 586 27.82 3.57 47.17
CA HIS A 586 27.33 2.36 47.83
C HIS A 586 25.99 1.84 47.29
N ILE A 587 25.16 2.71 46.72
CA ILE A 587 23.76 2.39 46.37
C ILE A 587 23.42 2.62 44.91
N GLY A 588 24.22 3.42 44.20
CA GLY A 588 23.92 3.75 42.81
C GLY A 588 24.01 2.52 41.91
N GLN A 589 23.45 2.58 40.71
CA GLN A 589 23.50 1.47 39.78
C GLN A 589 23.89 1.92 38.37
N VAL A 590 24.57 1.04 37.65
CA VAL A 590 24.81 1.20 36.22
C VAL A 590 23.89 0.25 35.48
N ILE A 591 23.12 0.80 34.54
CA ILE A 591 22.29 0.02 33.63
C ILE A 591 22.89 0.16 32.23
N SER A 592 23.53 -0.91 31.76
CA SER A 592 23.98 -0.99 30.37
C SER A 592 22.79 -1.25 29.45
N ILE A 593 22.63 -0.42 28.42
CA ILE A 593 21.50 -0.48 27.47
C ILE A 593 21.96 -0.72 26.03
N GLY A 594 23.26 -0.89 25.80
CA GLY A 594 23.81 -1.04 24.46
C GLY A 594 25.28 -1.42 24.44
N VAL A 595 25.74 -1.83 23.26
CA VAL A 595 27.10 -2.28 22.97
C VAL A 595 27.62 -1.58 21.72
N MET A 596 27.52 -0.25 21.69
CA MET A 596 27.92 0.55 20.52
C MET A 596 29.44 0.55 20.28
N ASP A 597 30.25 0.16 21.27
CA ASP A 597 31.71 -0.01 21.14
C ASP A 597 32.13 -1.17 20.22
N GLN A 598 31.17 -1.96 19.73
CA GLN A 598 31.42 -3.19 18.99
C GLN A 598 31.59 -3.00 17.49
N ILE A 599 31.14 -1.88 16.93
CA ILE A 599 31.24 -1.61 15.49
C ILE A 599 32.46 -0.74 15.23
N GLN A 600 33.24 -1.06 14.20
CA GLN A 600 34.36 -0.20 13.82
C GLN A 600 33.87 1.21 13.46
N SER A 601 34.75 2.20 13.65
CA SER A 601 34.41 3.62 13.45
C SER A 601 33.90 3.97 12.04
N ASN A 602 34.26 3.20 11.01
CA ASN A 602 33.77 3.35 9.63
C ASN A 602 32.42 2.64 9.38
N GLY A 603 31.87 1.95 10.39
CA GLY A 603 30.61 1.21 10.30
C GLY A 603 30.74 -0.20 9.74
N GLU A 604 31.96 -0.72 9.57
CA GLU A 604 32.24 -2.06 9.06
C GLU A 604 32.58 -3.05 10.19
N GLY A 605 32.15 -4.30 10.04
CA GLY A 605 32.56 -5.42 10.91
C GLY A 605 32.29 -5.23 12.40
N LEU A 606 32.64 -6.25 13.18
CA LEU A 606 32.64 -6.21 14.64
C LEU A 606 34.08 -6.17 15.17
N HIS A 607 34.27 -5.60 16.36
CA HIS A 607 35.51 -5.70 17.10
C HIS A 607 35.73 -7.09 17.72
N TYR A 608 34.65 -7.79 18.09
CA TYR A 608 34.68 -9.15 18.63
C TYR A 608 33.66 -10.06 17.91
N ALA A 609 33.84 -11.38 18.02
CA ALA A 609 32.89 -12.34 17.46
C ALA A 609 31.54 -12.29 18.19
N ARG A 610 30.45 -12.61 17.48
CA ARG A 610 29.08 -12.54 17.99
C ARG A 610 28.87 -13.43 19.23
N GLU A 611 29.38 -14.65 19.20
CA GLU A 611 29.27 -15.65 20.28
C GLU A 611 29.90 -15.16 21.58
N GLU A 612 30.86 -14.24 21.48
CA GLU A 612 31.62 -13.70 22.60
C GLU A 612 30.98 -12.43 23.18
N MET A 613 30.11 -11.74 22.43
CA MET A 613 29.66 -10.38 22.74
C MET A 613 28.99 -10.25 24.12
N PHE A 614 28.06 -11.15 24.47
CA PHE A 614 27.41 -11.12 25.78
C PHE A 614 28.35 -11.52 26.92
N GLY A 615 29.23 -12.51 26.68
CA GLY A 615 30.25 -12.91 27.65
C GLY A 615 31.25 -11.78 27.92
N ILE A 616 31.69 -11.10 26.87
CA ILE A 616 32.56 -9.93 26.94
C ILE A 616 31.86 -8.79 27.68
N LEU A 617 30.62 -8.46 27.33
CA LEU A 617 29.85 -7.42 28.01
C LEU A 617 29.76 -7.69 29.52
N LEU A 618 29.36 -8.90 29.91
CA LEU A 618 29.26 -9.29 31.32
C LEU A 618 30.63 -9.28 32.02
N SER A 619 31.70 -9.69 31.35
CA SER A 619 33.06 -9.65 31.90
C SER A 619 33.56 -8.22 32.18
N ARG A 620 32.95 -7.21 31.56
CA ARG A 620 33.29 -5.79 31.76
C ARG A 620 32.53 -5.16 32.91
N PHE A 621 31.52 -5.84 33.49
CA PHE A 621 30.64 -5.25 34.47
C PHE A 621 31.37 -4.96 35.78
N PRO A 622 31.49 -3.68 36.19
CA PRO A 622 31.85 -3.38 37.56
C PRO A 622 30.69 -3.79 38.50
N PRO A 623 30.92 -3.83 39.83
CA PRO A 623 29.85 -4.09 40.79
C PRO A 623 28.64 -3.16 40.58
N ARG A 624 27.43 -3.59 40.97
CA ARG A 624 26.20 -2.79 40.83
C ARG A 624 25.87 -2.42 39.36
N THR A 625 26.21 -3.31 38.43
CA THR A 625 25.91 -3.15 37.01
C THR A 625 24.99 -4.26 36.52
N SER A 626 23.97 -3.90 35.76
CA SER A 626 23.09 -4.84 35.06
C SER A 626 22.92 -4.44 33.59
N PHE A 627 22.41 -5.38 32.78
CA PHE A 627 22.03 -5.12 31.39
C PHE A 627 20.50 -5.03 31.29
N PHE A 628 20.00 -4.05 30.53
CA PHE A 628 18.58 -3.94 30.22
C PHE A 628 18.36 -4.08 28.71
N GLY A 629 17.53 -5.06 28.33
CA GLY A 629 17.09 -5.30 26.96
C GLY A 629 15.56 -5.38 26.89
N VAL A 630 14.98 -4.92 25.79
CA VAL A 630 13.54 -4.66 25.66
C VAL A 630 12.69 -5.79 25.03
N PRO A 631 13.19 -6.90 24.44
CA PRO A 631 12.28 -7.81 23.76
C PRO A 631 11.45 -8.64 24.76
N PRO A 632 10.10 -8.58 24.70
CA PRO A 632 9.25 -9.38 25.55
C PRO A 632 9.21 -10.83 25.06
N THR A 633 9.58 -11.78 25.93
CA THR A 633 9.71 -13.20 25.57
C THR A 633 8.51 -14.04 26.01
N SER A 634 7.74 -13.58 27.01
CA SER A 634 6.54 -14.28 27.52
C SER A 634 5.24 -13.51 27.23
N PRO A 635 4.07 -14.17 27.17
CA PRO A 635 2.76 -13.52 27.02
C PRO A 635 2.49 -12.43 28.08
N GLU A 636 2.91 -12.65 29.33
CA GLU A 636 2.75 -11.70 30.42
C GLU A 636 3.61 -10.46 30.18
N SER A 637 4.88 -10.64 29.81
CA SER A 637 5.78 -9.54 29.49
C SER A 637 5.31 -8.74 28.27
N ARG A 638 4.69 -9.39 27.28
CA ARG A 638 4.06 -8.73 26.12
C ARG A 638 2.86 -7.90 26.54
N THR A 639 2.02 -8.40 27.43
CA THR A 639 0.87 -7.64 27.95
C THR A 639 1.33 -6.37 28.66
N VAL A 640 2.37 -6.48 29.51
CA VAL A 640 2.97 -5.34 30.18
C VAL A 640 3.56 -4.34 29.18
N PHE A 641 4.31 -4.83 28.18
CA PHE A 641 4.87 -4.00 27.12
C PHE A 641 3.77 -3.23 26.36
N ASN A 642 2.68 -3.90 25.96
CA ASN A 642 1.58 -3.28 25.24
C ASN A 642 0.88 -2.21 26.07
N ASN A 643 0.67 -2.45 27.36
CA ASN A 643 0.06 -1.48 28.27
C ASN A 643 0.96 -0.24 28.44
N ASP A 644 2.26 -0.45 28.65
CA ASP A 644 3.25 0.62 28.76
C ASP A 644 3.32 1.43 27.44
N PHE A 645 3.34 0.75 26.29
CA PHE A 645 3.33 1.38 24.97
C PHE A 645 2.08 2.25 24.76
N MET A 646 0.89 1.72 25.05
CA MET A 646 -0.36 2.47 24.90
C MET A 646 -0.46 3.65 25.87
N ALA A 647 0.14 3.57 27.06
CA ALA A 647 0.24 4.70 27.97
C ALA A 647 1.10 5.85 27.39
N ILE A 648 2.16 5.52 26.64
CA ILE A 648 3.00 6.51 25.95
C ILE A 648 2.26 7.08 24.73
N VAL A 649 1.59 6.23 23.94
CA VAL A 649 0.73 6.65 22.81
C VAL A 649 -0.34 7.64 23.29
N ASP A 650 -0.97 7.40 24.43
CA ASP A 650 -1.96 8.31 25.02
C ASP A 650 -1.37 9.69 25.36
N LYS A 651 -0.10 9.79 25.76
CA LYS A 651 0.59 11.09 25.94
C LYS A 651 0.78 11.81 24.61
N VAL A 652 1.06 11.09 23.52
CA VAL A 652 1.15 11.66 22.16
C VAL A 652 -0.21 12.19 21.71
N ARG A 653 -1.26 11.38 21.86
CA ARG A 653 -2.64 11.76 21.51
C ARG A 653 -3.11 13.02 22.26
N LYS A 654 -2.70 13.17 23.51
CA LYS A 654 -3.02 14.33 24.36
C LYS A 654 -2.09 15.53 24.15
N GLY A 655 -1.13 15.45 23.23
CA GLY A 655 -0.13 16.51 23.01
C GLY A 655 0.81 16.75 24.18
N LYS A 656 0.89 15.83 25.14
CA LYS A 656 1.81 15.91 26.29
C LYS A 656 3.21 15.40 25.97
N LEU A 657 3.34 14.61 24.91
CA LEU A 657 4.60 14.09 24.39
C LEU A 657 4.59 14.28 22.87
N ASP A 658 5.67 14.84 22.33
CA ASP A 658 5.82 15.03 20.89
C ASP A 658 7.17 14.44 20.46
N PRO A 659 7.21 13.24 19.86
CA PRO A 659 8.47 12.58 19.59
C PRO A 659 9.38 13.41 18.68
N GLU A 660 10.63 13.59 19.09
CA GLU A 660 11.58 14.40 18.33
C GLU A 660 12.02 13.64 17.06
N ILE A 661 11.53 14.09 15.90
CA ILE A 661 11.91 13.54 14.60
C ILE A 661 12.97 14.44 13.96
N VAL A 662 14.21 13.97 13.91
CA VAL A 662 15.33 14.75 13.38
C VAL A 662 15.31 14.85 11.86
N ARG A 663 14.89 13.76 11.23
CA ARG A 663 14.94 13.61 9.77
C ARG A 663 14.02 12.50 9.32
N LEU A 664 13.33 12.78 8.23
CA LEU A 664 12.61 11.77 7.46
C LEU A 664 13.47 11.40 6.26
N HIS A 665 13.51 10.11 5.97
CA HIS A 665 14.21 9.55 4.82
C HIS A 665 13.22 8.80 3.95
N ARG A 666 13.48 8.76 2.64
CA ARG A 666 12.88 7.70 1.82
C ARG A 666 13.57 6.39 2.13
N LEU A 667 12.84 5.28 2.00
CA LEU A 667 13.43 3.97 2.26
C LEU A 667 14.65 3.73 1.35
N ASP A 668 14.60 4.16 0.08
CA ASP A 668 15.70 4.12 -0.92
C ASP A 668 17.00 4.84 -0.52
N GLU A 669 16.97 5.67 0.51
CA GLU A 669 18.14 6.36 1.09
C GLU A 669 18.81 5.58 2.23
N ALA A 670 18.48 4.29 2.41
CA ALA A 670 18.87 3.55 3.61
C ALA A 670 20.38 3.55 3.91
N ALA A 671 21.23 3.43 2.88
CA ALA A 671 22.69 3.50 3.06
C ALA A 671 23.13 4.85 3.65
N GLU A 672 22.54 5.97 3.21
CA GLU A 672 22.87 7.31 3.70
C GLU A 672 22.35 7.54 5.12
N ALA A 673 21.15 7.06 5.43
CA ALA A 673 20.60 7.14 6.78
C ALA A 673 21.47 6.36 7.79
N HIS A 674 21.94 5.18 7.43
CA HIS A 674 22.86 4.41 8.29
C HIS A 674 24.21 5.12 8.47
N LYS A 675 24.79 5.70 7.40
CA LYS A 675 26.01 6.53 7.49
C LYS A 675 25.82 7.71 8.44
N ALA A 676 24.66 8.39 8.35
CA ALA A 676 24.34 9.51 9.20
C ALA A 676 24.32 9.11 10.70
N ILE A 677 23.72 7.97 11.02
CA ILE A 677 23.71 7.41 12.38
C ILE A 677 25.12 7.08 12.87
N ILE A 678 25.95 6.42 12.05
CA ILE A 678 27.34 6.09 12.41
C ILE A 678 28.14 7.36 12.72
N SER A 679 28.02 8.39 11.89
CA SER A 679 28.76 9.65 12.10
C SER A 679 28.39 10.34 13.41
N GLY A 680 27.14 10.18 13.85
CA GLY A 680 26.58 10.84 15.04
C GLY A 680 26.60 12.37 15.00
N LYS A 681 27.05 13.01 13.91
CA LYS A 681 27.35 14.46 13.86
C LYS A 681 26.07 15.30 13.99
N ASP A 682 25.04 14.93 13.24
CA ASP A 682 23.79 15.71 13.11
C ASP A 682 22.57 15.04 13.75
N VAL A 683 22.76 13.92 14.45
CA VAL A 683 21.65 13.20 15.10
C VAL A 683 21.18 13.94 16.36
N ARG A 684 19.90 14.33 16.38
CA ARG A 684 19.16 15.01 17.46
C ARG A 684 17.74 14.42 17.56
N GLY A 685 17.59 13.24 18.17
CA GLY A 685 16.32 12.52 18.21
C GLY A 685 16.25 11.32 17.25
N LYS A 686 15.05 11.03 16.72
CA LYS A 686 14.74 9.85 15.91
C LYS A 686 14.79 10.14 14.41
N MET A 687 15.37 9.22 13.64
CA MET A 687 15.22 9.18 12.18
C MET A 687 14.18 8.14 11.80
N ILE A 688 13.37 8.44 10.78
CA ILE A 688 12.27 7.58 10.31
C ILE A 688 12.36 7.46 8.79
N TYR A 689 12.17 6.24 8.28
CA TYR A 689 11.83 6.05 6.87
C TYR A 689 10.34 6.27 6.65
N VAL A 690 9.99 7.08 5.66
CA VAL A 690 8.63 7.19 5.13
C VAL A 690 8.54 6.27 3.92
N VAL A 691 7.81 5.17 4.09
CA VAL A 691 7.68 4.09 3.10
C VAL A 691 6.46 4.32 2.21
N ASP A 692 5.37 4.81 2.80
CA ASP A 692 4.14 5.14 2.08
C ASP A 692 4.34 6.33 1.13
N GLY A 693 3.95 6.14 -0.15
CA GLY A 693 4.18 7.13 -1.20
C GLY A 693 3.37 8.42 -1.01
N GLU A 694 2.14 8.35 -0.50
CA GLU A 694 1.33 9.53 -0.25
C GLU A 694 1.86 10.33 0.94
N LEU A 695 2.25 9.63 2.01
CA LEU A 695 2.88 10.26 3.17
C LEU A 695 4.22 10.92 2.80
N ALA A 696 5.00 10.28 1.93
CA ALA A 696 6.24 10.86 1.41
C ALA A 696 5.96 12.15 0.62
N ALA A 697 4.97 12.13 -0.29
CA ALA A 697 4.59 13.31 -1.05
C ALA A 697 4.12 14.47 -0.16
N LYS A 698 3.33 14.19 0.88
CA LYS A 698 2.88 15.20 1.86
C LYS A 698 4.03 15.84 2.64
N ASN A 699 5.16 15.13 2.78
CA ASN A 699 6.34 15.60 3.50
C ASN A 699 7.46 16.09 2.56
N ASN A 700 7.17 16.31 1.27
CA ASN A 700 8.14 16.74 0.25
C ASN A 700 9.34 15.79 0.08
N LEU A 701 9.08 14.48 0.20
CA LEU A 701 10.04 13.38 -0.01
C LEU A 701 9.73 12.62 -1.31
N ALA A 702 9.17 13.29 -2.32
CA ALA A 702 8.73 12.69 -3.58
C ALA A 702 9.84 12.69 -4.65
#